data_AF-A0A077WUL1-F1
#
_entry.id   AF-A0A077WUL1-F1
#
_cell.length_a   1.000
_cell.length_b   1.000
_cell.length_c   1.000
_cell.angle_alpha   90.00
_cell.angle_beta   90.00
_cell.angle_gamma   90.00
#
_symmetry.space_group_name_H-M   'P 1'
#
loop_
_entity.id
_entity.type
_entity.pdbx_description
1 polymer ?
#
loop_
_entity_poly.entity_id
_entity_poly.type
_entity_poly.pdbx_seq_one_letter_code
_entity_poly.pdbx_strand_id
1 'polypeptide(L)'
;MPVANSPEQKVKAAHEASETLDRVRALDTRLPDVGELFTASSSGMYSIPEASAVAPLVVKQNITLPPLGLEHLRNWKSDNSAGIFPEIERAFFTVDNRLYLWNYMERKDIDTYEESHPIIGVGLVKPKRDIFNPDITHVLVIATTLHINVVAISFKRSPSGATQLTFYRTDMFTSTSGEIISTIIGTKQGRIFMLSKQGRVWELDYRREEGWFTSKCSKKACPGIANYTAFLEFTSEPCIAIAVDDEGRVLYQLFEDSSIQVTHLGEDGLSFKNIVKNNKIRTAARLMCPSFVDVNDFKISWIQPTTPAEAKSYQLVAVTSSGCRLYFTYYSQGTKSKGVPNTLELVHVRTPPPTLPESTSLSSSLYKQGVFIAVGKKDEKQIIAVTSPDIGKMSMLGARGGFSEFTNCLDINGEVISMTEMSTAEYGLNELAAQPTGSPRHFLLFTTVGIWIVMKQRPVDILHHLLTINTVNGIVQPTYFQTFFELFGDVNSSALCFQLICSTSNISLNTDALQPLATSTDAVKGATQLLETLGRSQSTLSHSVTYSSRHDGLALFISRLIQPIWTKHLLSQKIDAGQVSYNSLLSRELLISTQQILRKLQGFMNLNVTLYPQSESRVPEEHSLRELHDLVLLLSDVISFFLYLLDNNTSKVLMSLKPETRERFLSSTFKDLITTNDGRSISSDLAFGIIDDTLARYGNLDIVIDILEKHCGSFCDASDALLYKAYKQIEAAKGEVSAPRARCALEESLQLLKRIAIHIPYEKVREIAKSYLSLGESVLAVELVIFCVKSREPTHASSSTEFPAKQDDMESMHLRQPFYNCLFDLLKETMESTSISGAQKSQAFQVVFGVDNVDLHHYLYNQFINANLGPELIKLMPPRLEEFLQSEPHTIDRIELLADYYRYTEQYEQAAYTFGWLAENSTNVPRDRQIDWLTRASVCAKSVSSAAKQFEMLTLQKQIDTMMTELRGLS
;
A
#
# COMPACT_ATOMS: atom_id res chain seq x y z
N MET A 1 -14.20 25.14 -26.47
CA MET A 1 -13.99 23.69 -26.26
C MET A 1 -12.94 23.56 -25.17
N PRO A 2 -13.07 22.65 -24.20
CA PRO A 2 -11.99 22.41 -23.26
C PRO A 2 -10.74 22.02 -24.05
N VAL A 3 -9.60 22.63 -23.74
CA VAL A 3 -8.31 22.27 -24.33
C VAL A 3 -8.06 20.82 -23.93
N ALA A 4 -7.86 19.92 -24.89
CA ALA A 4 -7.61 18.52 -24.59
C ALA A 4 -6.24 18.42 -23.91
N ASN A 5 -6.19 17.92 -22.67
CA ASN A 5 -4.94 17.72 -21.96
C ASN A 5 -4.09 16.66 -22.67
N SER A 6 -2.83 17.01 -22.94
CA SER A 6 -1.84 16.08 -23.47
C SER A 6 -1.59 14.91 -22.50
N PRO A 7 -1.14 13.73 -22.98
CA PRO A 7 -0.78 12.60 -22.13
C PRO A 7 0.23 12.98 -21.05
N GLU A 8 1.20 13.83 -21.37
CA GLU A 8 2.24 14.28 -20.45
C GLU A 8 1.66 15.11 -19.29
N GLN A 9 0.68 15.98 -19.58
CA GLN A 9 -0.05 16.74 -18.55
C GLN A 9 -0.88 15.83 -17.65
N LYS A 10 -1.53 14.79 -18.21
CA LYS A 10 -2.27 13.80 -17.41
C LYS A 10 -1.33 13.03 -16.46
N VAL A 11 -0.15 12.64 -16.92
CA VAL A 11 0.86 11.97 -16.08
C VAL A 11 1.38 12.91 -15.00
N LYS A 12 1.64 14.18 -15.31
CA LYS A 12 2.04 15.20 -14.33
C LYS A 12 0.98 15.38 -13.25
N ALA A 13 -0.29 15.61 -13.63
CA ALA A 13 -1.40 15.75 -12.68
C ALA A 13 -1.58 14.50 -11.81
N ALA A 14 -1.48 13.30 -12.40
CA ALA A 14 -1.54 12.05 -11.65
C ALA A 14 -0.34 11.87 -10.68
N HIS A 15 0.83 12.35 -11.07
CA HIS A 15 2.02 12.36 -10.23
C HIS A 15 1.86 13.31 -9.04
N GLU A 16 1.40 14.54 -9.27
CA GLU A 16 1.14 15.55 -8.21
C GLU A 16 0.04 15.07 -7.24
N ALA A 17 -1.02 14.45 -7.77
CA ALA A 17 -2.03 13.78 -6.95
C ALA A 17 -1.41 12.63 -6.13
N SER A 18 -0.53 11.81 -6.71
CA SER A 18 0.19 10.76 -5.98
C SER A 18 1.09 11.30 -4.88
N GLU A 19 1.79 12.42 -5.09
CA GLU A 19 2.58 13.07 -4.05
C GLU A 19 1.69 13.55 -2.90
N THR A 20 0.51 14.06 -3.22
CA THR A 20 -0.52 14.41 -2.23
C THR A 20 -0.97 13.18 -1.44
N LEU A 21 -1.22 12.04 -2.10
CA LEU A 21 -1.56 10.78 -1.43
C LEU A 21 -0.44 10.26 -0.52
N ASP A 22 0.81 10.35 -0.97
CA ASP A 22 1.99 9.92 -0.20
C ASP A 22 2.22 10.84 1.01
N ARG A 23 1.96 12.15 0.87
CA ARG A 23 2.04 13.13 1.96
C ARG A 23 1.03 12.81 3.07
N VAL A 24 -0.25 12.62 2.73
CA VAL A 24 -1.28 12.35 3.75
C VAL A 24 -1.11 10.95 4.36
N ARG A 25 -0.57 9.99 3.61
CA ARG A 25 -0.22 8.64 4.12
C ARG A 25 0.79 8.68 5.25
N ALA A 26 1.57 9.76 5.37
CA ALA A 26 2.47 9.95 6.50
C ALA A 26 1.74 9.88 7.85
N LEU A 27 0.46 10.30 7.92
CA LEU A 27 -0.37 10.17 9.13
C LEU A 27 -0.49 8.72 9.59
N ASP A 28 -0.73 7.80 8.66
CA ASP A 28 -0.92 6.39 8.99
C ASP A 28 0.40 5.68 9.31
N THR A 29 1.50 6.09 8.65
CA THR A 29 2.83 5.49 8.89
C THR A 29 3.51 6.00 10.16
N ARG A 30 3.12 7.17 10.67
CA ARG A 30 3.70 7.78 11.87
C ARG A 30 2.98 7.37 13.16
N LEU A 31 1.90 6.58 13.07
CA LEU A 31 1.24 6.07 14.26
C LEU A 31 2.23 5.18 15.04
N PRO A 32 2.59 5.54 16.28
CA PRO A 32 3.51 4.74 17.09
C PRO A 32 2.87 3.39 17.45
N ASP A 33 3.71 2.36 17.60
CA ASP A 33 3.26 1.09 18.18
C ASP A 33 2.98 1.25 19.69
N VAL A 34 2.31 0.29 20.33
CA VAL A 34 1.93 0.42 21.75
C VAL A 34 3.16 0.57 22.65
N GLY A 35 4.26 -0.08 22.29
CA GLY A 35 5.50 -0.07 23.05
C GLY A 35 6.25 1.26 23.00
N GLU A 36 6.22 1.94 21.86
CA GLU A 36 6.79 3.29 21.68
C GLU A 36 6.10 4.36 22.54
N LEU A 37 4.87 4.09 22.98
CA LEU A 37 4.10 4.97 23.87
C LEU A 37 4.44 4.81 25.36
N PHE A 38 5.30 3.85 25.72
CA PHE A 38 5.74 3.65 27.11
C PHE A 38 6.80 4.69 27.50
N THR A 39 6.33 5.90 27.82
CA THR A 39 7.19 7.02 28.24
C THR A 39 7.71 6.90 29.67
N ALA A 40 7.17 5.96 30.45
CA ALA A 40 7.56 5.69 31.84
C ALA A 40 7.51 4.18 32.15
N SER A 41 8.10 3.77 33.27
CA SER A 41 8.10 2.38 33.75
C SER A 41 6.71 1.87 34.15
N SER A 42 5.80 2.78 34.48
CA SER A 42 4.38 2.46 34.70
C SER A 42 3.45 3.55 34.17
N SER A 43 2.21 3.18 33.85
CA SER A 43 1.18 4.11 33.40
C SER A 43 -0.22 3.69 33.86
N GLY A 44 -1.18 4.62 33.80
CA GLY A 44 -2.57 4.41 34.22
C GLY A 44 -3.53 5.45 33.68
N MET A 45 -3.25 6.03 32.51
CA MET A 45 -4.09 7.06 31.91
C MET A 45 -5.25 6.44 31.14
N TYR A 46 -6.47 6.64 31.62
CA TYR A 46 -7.69 6.11 31.02
C TYR A 46 -8.62 7.24 30.59
N SER A 47 -9.35 7.01 29.51
CA SER A 47 -10.44 7.86 29.04
C SER A 47 -11.75 7.12 29.17
N ILE A 48 -12.70 7.71 29.87
CA ILE A 48 -14.05 7.17 30.02
C ILE A 48 -14.93 7.92 29.02
N PRO A 49 -15.53 7.23 28.04
CA PRO A 49 -16.45 7.86 27.10
C PRO A 49 -17.63 8.49 27.85
N GLU A 50 -17.93 9.76 27.59
CA GLU A 50 -19.06 10.47 28.23
C GLU A 50 -20.41 9.93 27.75
N ALA A 51 -20.48 9.46 26.49
CA ALA A 51 -21.66 8.87 25.89
C ALA A 51 -21.42 7.41 25.51
N SER A 52 -22.42 6.56 25.76
CA SER A 52 -22.40 5.13 25.37
C SER A 52 -22.13 4.93 23.88
N ALA A 53 -22.56 5.88 23.04
CA ALA A 53 -22.35 5.86 21.60
C ALA A 53 -20.86 5.81 21.18
N VAL A 54 -19.96 6.34 22.01
CA VAL A 54 -18.51 6.41 21.77
C VAL A 54 -17.76 5.33 22.55
N ALA A 55 -18.48 4.39 23.18
CA ALA A 55 -17.85 3.31 23.94
C ALA A 55 -17.02 2.39 23.03
N PRO A 56 -15.77 2.06 23.39
CA PRO A 56 -14.87 1.31 22.51
C PRO A 56 -15.34 -0.13 22.26
N LEU A 57 -15.98 -0.75 23.24
CA LEU A 57 -16.58 -2.08 23.12
C LEU A 57 -18.04 -2.02 23.55
N VAL A 58 -18.91 -2.57 22.71
CA VAL A 58 -20.36 -2.60 22.92
C VAL A 58 -20.91 -4.00 22.74
N VAL A 59 -21.98 -4.32 23.47
CA VAL A 59 -22.73 -5.56 23.27
C VAL A 59 -23.50 -5.43 21.95
N LYS A 60 -23.14 -6.23 20.94
CA LYS A 60 -23.84 -6.27 19.65
C LYS A 60 -25.07 -7.17 19.71
N GLN A 61 -24.90 -8.35 20.32
CA GLN A 61 -25.95 -9.35 20.37
C GLN A 61 -25.78 -10.29 21.57
N ASN A 62 -26.90 -10.78 22.10
CA ASN A 62 -26.97 -11.93 22.98
C ASN A 62 -27.67 -13.09 22.25
N ILE A 63 -27.09 -14.28 22.34
CA ILE A 63 -27.66 -15.53 21.86
C ILE A 63 -27.88 -16.42 23.07
N THR A 64 -29.13 -16.66 23.43
CA THR A 64 -29.48 -17.55 24.55
C THR A 64 -29.26 -19.00 24.17
N LEU A 65 -28.73 -19.78 25.11
CA LEU A 65 -28.59 -21.23 24.95
C LEU A 65 -29.97 -21.90 24.83
N PRO A 66 -30.16 -22.91 23.96
CA PRO A 66 -31.41 -23.65 23.87
C PRO A 66 -31.82 -24.29 25.21
N PRO A 67 -33.12 -24.51 25.48
CA PRO A 67 -33.59 -25.04 26.76
C PRO A 67 -32.90 -26.32 27.25
N LEU A 68 -32.66 -27.28 26.34
CA LEU A 68 -31.92 -28.52 26.65
C LEU A 68 -30.47 -28.22 27.05
N GLY A 69 -29.82 -27.29 26.35
CA GLY A 69 -28.47 -26.85 26.70
C GLY A 69 -28.42 -26.20 28.08
N LEU A 70 -29.41 -25.36 28.41
CA LEU A 70 -29.51 -24.73 29.74
C LEU A 70 -29.70 -25.77 30.84
N GLU A 71 -30.53 -26.79 30.61
CA GLU A 71 -30.74 -27.87 31.57
C GLU A 71 -29.46 -28.67 31.82
N HIS A 72 -28.70 -28.98 30.76
CA HIS A 72 -27.41 -29.66 30.90
C HIS A 72 -26.33 -28.77 31.54
N LEU A 73 -26.29 -27.48 31.18
CA LEU A 73 -25.31 -26.52 31.71
C LEU A 73 -25.52 -26.26 33.21
N ARG A 74 -26.74 -26.42 33.75
CA ARG A 74 -26.99 -26.35 35.22
C ARG A 74 -26.21 -27.40 36.01
N ASN A 75 -25.87 -28.53 35.39
CA ASN A 75 -25.08 -29.59 36.00
C ASN A 75 -23.56 -29.40 35.79
N TRP A 76 -23.15 -28.40 35.01
CA TRP A 76 -21.75 -28.05 34.84
C TRP A 76 -21.18 -27.47 36.13
N LYS A 77 -19.94 -27.84 36.44
CA LYS A 77 -19.18 -27.34 37.58
C LYS A 77 -17.95 -26.61 37.06
N SER A 78 -17.46 -25.63 37.81
CA SER A 78 -16.28 -24.83 37.44
C SER A 78 -15.01 -25.66 37.20
N ASP A 79 -14.93 -26.87 37.75
CA ASP A 79 -13.83 -27.81 37.55
C ASP A 79 -13.86 -28.54 36.19
N ASN A 80 -14.98 -28.49 35.47
CA ASN A 80 -15.18 -29.16 34.19
C ASN A 80 -14.78 -28.23 33.02
N SER A 81 -14.24 -28.81 31.95
CA SER A 81 -13.85 -28.04 30.77
C SER A 81 -15.05 -27.43 30.06
N ALA A 82 -14.94 -26.13 29.74
CA ALA A 82 -15.87 -25.39 28.91
C ALA A 82 -15.13 -24.28 28.17
N GLY A 83 -15.67 -23.84 27.04
CA GLY A 83 -15.02 -22.84 26.20
C GLY A 83 -15.74 -22.60 24.90
N ILE A 84 -15.04 -21.91 24.00
CA ILE A 84 -15.55 -21.55 22.68
C ILE A 84 -14.48 -21.93 21.65
N PHE A 85 -14.93 -22.52 20.54
CA PHE A 85 -14.13 -22.85 19.37
C PHE A 85 -14.64 -22.04 18.18
N PRO A 86 -14.14 -20.79 18.00
CA PRO A 86 -14.57 -19.93 16.92
C PRO A 86 -14.32 -20.53 15.53
N GLU A 87 -13.27 -21.35 15.36
CA GLU A 87 -12.87 -21.91 14.07
C GLU A 87 -13.87 -22.94 13.50
N ILE A 88 -14.74 -23.48 14.35
CA ILE A 88 -15.81 -24.40 13.96
C ILE A 88 -17.19 -23.90 14.39
N GLU A 89 -17.28 -22.62 14.80
CA GLU A 89 -18.55 -21.98 15.18
C GLU A 89 -19.29 -22.77 16.29
N ARG A 90 -18.55 -23.27 17.30
CA ARG A 90 -19.12 -24.01 18.44
C ARG A 90 -18.71 -23.44 19.79
N ALA A 91 -19.64 -23.40 20.73
CA ALA A 91 -19.32 -23.33 22.16
C ALA A 91 -19.44 -24.72 22.77
N PHE A 92 -18.67 -25.01 23.81
CA PHE A 92 -18.67 -26.33 24.41
C PHE A 92 -18.64 -26.30 25.93
N PHE A 93 -19.17 -27.35 26.52
CA PHE A 93 -19.06 -27.64 27.95
C PHE A 93 -19.14 -29.15 28.19
N THR A 94 -18.55 -29.61 29.29
CA THR A 94 -18.47 -31.03 29.64
C THR A 94 -19.24 -31.33 30.92
N VAL A 95 -20.01 -32.41 30.90
CA VAL A 95 -20.70 -32.96 32.09
C VAL A 95 -20.45 -34.46 32.10
N ASP A 96 -19.77 -34.92 33.14
CA ASP A 96 -19.33 -36.31 33.28
C ASP A 96 -18.56 -36.80 32.05
N ASN A 97 -19.05 -37.80 31.33
CA ASN A 97 -18.42 -38.39 30.15
C ASN A 97 -18.91 -37.78 28.82
N ARG A 98 -19.67 -36.68 28.86
CA ARG A 98 -20.29 -36.07 27.67
C ARG A 98 -19.75 -34.68 27.39
N LEU A 99 -19.45 -34.43 26.13
CA LEU A 99 -19.09 -33.14 25.56
C LEU A 99 -20.28 -32.62 24.74
N TYR A 100 -20.82 -31.49 25.15
CA TYR A 100 -21.87 -30.77 24.42
C TYR A 100 -21.22 -29.69 23.55
N LEU A 101 -21.62 -29.61 22.29
CA LEU A 101 -21.11 -28.67 21.29
C LEU A 101 -22.28 -27.91 20.67
N TRP A 102 -22.42 -26.65 21.04
CA TRP A 102 -23.52 -25.80 20.63
C TRP A 102 -23.15 -24.93 19.42
N ASN A 103 -23.90 -25.06 18.32
CA ASN A 103 -23.85 -24.16 17.17
C ASN A 103 -24.52 -22.83 17.50
N TYR A 104 -23.71 -21.84 17.90
CA TYR A 104 -24.23 -20.52 18.24
C TYR A 104 -24.58 -19.67 17.02
N MET A 105 -24.16 -20.04 15.80
CA MET A 105 -24.52 -19.31 14.58
C MET A 105 -25.94 -19.65 14.11
N GLU A 106 -26.30 -20.94 14.05
CA GLU A 106 -27.62 -21.41 13.59
C GLU A 106 -28.70 -21.43 14.69
N ARG A 107 -28.31 -21.13 15.93
CA ARG A 107 -29.19 -20.96 17.12
C ARG A 107 -30.07 -22.16 17.49
N LYS A 108 -29.78 -23.37 17.00
CA LYS A 108 -30.67 -24.54 17.23
C LYS A 108 -30.00 -25.90 17.47
N ASP A 109 -28.71 -26.09 17.18
CA ASP A 109 -28.08 -27.42 17.27
C ASP A 109 -27.13 -27.55 18.47
N ILE A 110 -27.35 -28.58 19.29
CA ILE A 110 -26.38 -29.05 20.29
C ILE A 110 -25.99 -30.48 19.91
N ASP A 111 -24.78 -30.62 19.39
CA ASP A 111 -24.17 -31.92 19.14
C ASP A 111 -23.64 -32.49 20.46
N THR A 112 -23.73 -33.80 20.63
CA THR A 112 -23.17 -34.48 21.81
C THR A 112 -22.16 -35.53 21.37
N TYR A 113 -20.98 -35.50 21.99
CA TYR A 113 -19.95 -36.51 21.84
C TYR A 113 -19.73 -37.18 23.21
N GLU A 114 -19.74 -38.52 23.24
CA GLU A 114 -19.66 -39.30 24.48
C GLU A 114 -18.39 -40.16 24.51
N GLU A 115 -17.72 -40.13 25.66
CA GLU A 115 -16.55 -40.95 25.97
C GLU A 115 -16.90 -42.04 26.98
N SER A 116 -16.02 -43.05 27.10
CA SER A 116 -16.22 -44.13 28.08
C SER A 116 -15.95 -43.71 29.53
N HIS A 117 -15.21 -42.62 29.72
CA HIS A 117 -14.79 -42.12 31.03
C HIS A 117 -15.06 -40.61 31.14
N PRO A 118 -15.18 -40.07 32.36
CA PRO A 118 -15.40 -38.64 32.56
C PRO A 118 -14.36 -37.79 31.83
N ILE A 119 -14.83 -36.77 31.11
CA ILE A 119 -14.03 -35.82 30.33
C ILE A 119 -13.59 -34.69 31.27
N ILE A 120 -12.28 -34.41 31.28
CA ILE A 120 -11.67 -33.39 32.12
C ILE A 120 -11.15 -32.22 31.30
N GLY A 121 -10.53 -32.48 30.15
CA GLY A 121 -9.89 -31.47 29.31
C GLY A 121 -10.27 -31.65 27.85
N VAL A 122 -10.53 -30.54 27.16
CA VAL A 122 -10.87 -30.52 25.74
C VAL A 122 -10.10 -29.39 25.06
N GLY A 123 -9.51 -29.67 23.89
CA GLY A 123 -8.83 -28.65 23.10
C GLY A 123 -8.99 -28.90 21.60
N LEU A 124 -9.27 -27.83 20.85
CA LEU A 124 -9.31 -27.86 19.39
C LEU A 124 -7.97 -27.35 18.84
N VAL A 125 -7.34 -28.12 17.96
CA VAL A 125 -6.01 -27.82 17.42
C VAL A 125 -5.98 -28.05 15.91
N LYS A 126 -5.00 -27.43 15.22
CA LYS A 126 -4.73 -27.75 13.82
C LYS A 126 -4.08 -29.13 13.70
N PRO A 127 -4.41 -29.93 12.66
CA PRO A 127 -3.73 -31.18 12.42
C PRO A 127 -2.26 -30.93 12.03
N LYS A 128 -1.36 -31.84 12.42
CA LYS A 128 -0.01 -31.89 11.85
C LYS A 128 -0.11 -32.15 10.34
N ARG A 129 0.81 -31.54 9.59
CA ARG A 129 0.95 -31.77 8.15
C ARG A 129 1.14 -33.25 7.87
N ASP A 130 0.55 -33.71 6.78
CA ASP A 130 0.71 -35.07 6.25
C ASP A 130 0.32 -36.22 7.19
N ILE A 131 -0.50 -35.99 8.23
CA ILE A 131 -1.06 -37.08 9.05
C ILE A 131 -2.41 -37.53 8.50
N PHE A 132 -3.34 -36.59 8.33
CA PHE A 132 -4.70 -36.87 7.88
C PHE A 132 -4.90 -36.53 6.39
N ASN A 133 -6.00 -37.00 5.80
CA ASN A 133 -6.47 -36.53 4.50
C ASN A 133 -6.77 -35.01 4.59
N PRO A 134 -6.46 -34.21 3.55
CA PRO A 134 -6.91 -32.82 3.40
C PRO A 134 -8.35 -32.47 3.82
N ASP A 135 -9.30 -33.41 3.77
CA ASP A 135 -10.68 -33.20 4.25
C ASP A 135 -10.80 -32.94 5.77
N ILE A 136 -9.81 -33.35 6.56
CA ILE A 136 -9.75 -33.12 8.01
C ILE A 136 -9.21 -31.72 8.26
N THR A 137 -10.06 -30.87 8.82
CA THR A 137 -9.75 -29.45 9.03
C THR A 137 -9.17 -29.18 10.42
N HIS A 138 -9.55 -29.99 11.41
CA HIS A 138 -9.16 -29.82 12.82
C HIS A 138 -8.98 -31.16 13.53
N VAL A 139 -8.33 -31.11 14.69
CA VAL A 139 -8.19 -32.22 15.62
C VAL A 139 -8.76 -31.78 16.96
N LEU A 140 -9.62 -32.61 17.55
CA LEU A 140 -10.13 -32.43 18.89
C LEU A 140 -9.42 -33.39 19.83
N VAL A 141 -8.75 -32.85 20.81
CA VAL A 141 -8.06 -33.63 21.84
C VAL A 141 -8.97 -33.70 23.06
N ILE A 142 -9.32 -34.90 23.47
CA ILE A 142 -10.21 -35.16 24.61
C ILE A 142 -9.42 -35.92 25.66
N ALA A 143 -9.16 -35.27 26.80
CA ALA A 143 -8.57 -35.90 27.96
C ALA A 143 -9.67 -36.34 28.94
N THR A 144 -9.77 -37.65 29.13
CA THR A 144 -10.62 -38.27 30.15
C THR A 144 -9.83 -38.53 31.43
N THR A 145 -10.43 -39.17 32.43
CA THR A 145 -9.70 -39.62 33.63
C THR A 145 -8.62 -40.68 33.33
N LEU A 146 -8.76 -41.47 32.24
CA LEU A 146 -7.85 -42.59 31.93
C LEU A 146 -7.04 -42.43 30.64
N HIS A 147 -7.61 -41.78 29.62
CA HIS A 147 -7.02 -41.69 28.28
C HIS A 147 -7.08 -40.27 27.70
N ILE A 148 -6.09 -39.96 26.87
CA ILE A 148 -6.04 -38.78 26.00
C ILE A 148 -6.28 -39.27 24.58
N ASN A 149 -7.42 -38.89 24.02
CA ASN A 149 -7.90 -39.30 22.71
C ASN A 149 -7.70 -38.18 21.68
N VAL A 150 -7.28 -38.55 20.49
CA VAL A 150 -7.20 -37.65 19.32
C VAL A 150 -8.38 -37.97 18.41
N VAL A 151 -9.26 -37.01 18.17
CA VAL A 151 -10.44 -37.17 17.29
C VAL A 151 -10.26 -36.25 16.09
N ALA A 152 -10.36 -36.80 14.88
CA ALA A 152 -10.25 -36.00 13.67
C ALA A 152 -11.61 -35.35 13.35
N ILE A 153 -11.59 -34.08 12.96
CA ILE A 153 -12.79 -33.30 12.65
C ILE A 153 -12.74 -32.81 11.21
N SER A 154 -13.84 -33.04 10.49
CA SER A 154 -14.13 -32.30 9.26
C SER A 154 -15.22 -31.28 9.53
N PHE A 155 -14.91 -30.02 9.27
CA PHE A 155 -15.85 -28.89 9.34
C PHE A 155 -15.97 -28.28 7.95
N LYS A 156 -17.17 -28.34 7.37
CA LYS A 156 -17.47 -27.84 6.03
C LYS A 156 -18.61 -26.82 6.10
N ARG A 157 -18.49 -25.72 5.35
CA ARG A 157 -19.54 -24.70 5.20
C ARG A 157 -20.15 -24.80 3.82
N SER A 158 -21.47 -25.02 3.76
CA SER A 158 -22.25 -25.06 2.52
C SER A 158 -22.38 -23.65 1.92
N PRO A 159 -22.53 -23.49 0.58
CA PRO A 159 -22.89 -22.21 -0.04
C PRO A 159 -24.18 -21.58 0.53
N SER A 160 -25.09 -22.40 1.04
CA SER A 160 -26.32 -21.96 1.73
C SER A 160 -26.10 -21.41 3.14
N GLY A 161 -24.85 -21.39 3.63
CA GLY A 161 -24.49 -20.96 4.97
C GLY A 161 -24.53 -22.04 6.04
N ALA A 162 -25.20 -23.18 5.78
CA ALA A 162 -25.28 -24.29 6.73
C ALA A 162 -23.91 -24.92 7.00
N THR A 163 -23.63 -25.21 8.27
CA THR A 163 -22.38 -25.84 8.70
C THR A 163 -22.56 -27.32 8.97
N GLN A 164 -21.61 -28.14 8.50
CA GLN A 164 -21.58 -29.58 8.78
C GLN A 164 -20.31 -29.91 9.57
N LEU A 165 -20.51 -30.48 10.75
CA LEU A 165 -19.45 -30.95 11.63
C LEU A 165 -19.49 -32.48 11.69
N THR A 166 -18.38 -33.15 11.36
CA THR A 166 -18.29 -34.62 11.38
C THR A 166 -17.07 -35.08 12.15
N PHE A 167 -17.29 -36.03 13.07
CA PHE A 167 -16.26 -36.63 13.91
C PHE A 167 -15.79 -37.96 13.33
N TYR A 168 -14.48 -38.14 13.27
CA TYR A 168 -13.84 -39.39 12.88
C TYR A 168 -13.02 -39.89 14.05
N ARG A 169 -13.46 -41.00 14.65
CA ARG A 169 -12.69 -41.69 15.68
C ARG A 169 -11.36 -42.13 15.08
N THR A 170 -10.28 -41.85 15.80
CA THR A 170 -8.95 -42.33 15.42
C THR A 170 -8.51 -43.39 16.44
N ASP A 171 -7.66 -44.32 16.02
CA ASP A 171 -7.00 -45.25 16.93
C ASP A 171 -5.79 -44.59 17.64
N MET A 172 -5.73 -43.25 17.68
CA MET A 172 -4.63 -42.49 18.28
C MET A 172 -5.04 -42.05 19.69
N PHE A 173 -4.63 -42.83 20.69
CA PHE A 173 -4.84 -42.50 22.09
C PHE A 173 -3.63 -42.89 22.94
N THR A 174 -3.49 -42.27 24.11
CA THR A 174 -2.46 -42.61 25.10
C THR A 174 -3.00 -42.52 26.52
N SER A 175 -2.36 -43.16 27.49
CA SER A 175 -2.82 -43.13 28.89
C SER A 175 -2.53 -41.78 29.56
N THR A 176 -3.45 -41.34 30.42
CA THR A 176 -3.22 -40.20 31.33
C THR A 176 -2.16 -40.50 32.37
N SER A 177 -1.82 -41.77 32.64
CA SER A 177 -0.83 -42.19 33.65
C SER A 177 -1.06 -41.53 35.02
N GLY A 178 -2.33 -41.30 35.40
CA GLY A 178 -2.71 -40.62 36.65
C GLY A 178 -2.68 -39.09 36.63
N GLU A 179 -2.25 -38.47 35.52
CA GLU A 179 -2.28 -37.01 35.35
C GLU A 179 -3.68 -36.52 35.00
N ILE A 180 -4.13 -35.42 35.62
CA ILE A 180 -5.44 -34.83 35.37
C ILE A 180 -5.24 -33.68 34.38
N ILE A 181 -5.36 -33.96 33.07
CA ILE A 181 -5.11 -32.96 32.03
C ILE A 181 -6.29 -31.99 31.93
N SER A 182 -6.05 -30.69 32.19
CA SER A 182 -7.09 -29.66 32.23
C SER A 182 -7.00 -28.67 31.07
N THR A 183 -5.80 -28.31 30.62
CA THR A 183 -5.58 -27.31 29.56
C THR A 183 -4.86 -27.95 28.39
N ILE A 184 -5.34 -27.68 27.17
CA ILE A 184 -4.77 -28.21 25.93
C ILE A 184 -4.66 -27.05 24.94
N ILE A 185 -3.46 -26.80 24.41
CA ILE A 185 -3.19 -25.76 23.41
C ILE A 185 -2.47 -26.36 22.21
N GLY A 186 -2.78 -25.86 21.02
CA GLY A 186 -2.18 -26.30 19.77
C GLY A 186 -1.36 -25.21 19.10
N THR A 187 -0.34 -25.60 18.32
CA THR A 187 0.38 -24.67 17.43
C THR A 187 -0.20 -24.72 16.01
N LYS A 188 0.15 -23.74 15.16
CA LYS A 188 -0.24 -23.74 13.74
C LYS A 188 0.31 -24.94 12.96
N GLN A 189 1.42 -25.51 13.42
CA GLN A 189 2.05 -26.71 12.85
C GLN A 189 1.42 -28.02 13.37
N GLY A 190 0.48 -27.93 14.33
CA GLY A 190 -0.24 -29.06 14.90
C GLY A 190 0.45 -29.77 16.06
N ARG A 191 1.47 -29.16 16.68
CA ARG A 191 1.99 -29.62 17.97
C ARG A 191 0.96 -29.33 19.07
N ILE A 192 0.93 -30.20 20.08
CA ILE A 192 -0.08 -30.14 21.15
C ILE A 192 0.64 -30.13 22.48
N PHE A 193 0.40 -29.08 23.27
CA PHE A 193 0.88 -28.96 24.64
C PHE A 193 -0.29 -29.08 25.61
N MET A 194 -0.06 -29.77 26.72
CA MET A 194 -1.07 -30.10 27.71
C MET A 194 -0.55 -29.75 29.11
N LEU A 195 -1.40 -29.15 29.94
CA LEU A 195 -1.11 -28.88 31.34
C LEU A 195 -2.00 -29.77 32.22
N SER A 196 -1.39 -30.43 33.20
CA SER A 196 -2.12 -31.17 34.23
C SER A 196 -2.46 -30.29 35.44
N LYS A 197 -3.55 -30.60 36.17
CA LYS A 197 -3.89 -29.94 37.45
C LYS A 197 -2.79 -30.07 38.50
N GLN A 198 -1.91 -31.07 38.36
CA GLN A 198 -0.71 -31.26 39.18
C GLN A 198 0.46 -30.33 38.79
N GLY A 199 0.29 -29.51 37.75
CA GLY A 199 1.26 -28.50 37.33
C GLY A 199 2.38 -29.01 36.42
N ARG A 200 2.19 -30.15 35.75
CA ARG A 200 3.16 -30.71 34.79
C ARG A 200 2.73 -30.41 33.35
N VAL A 201 3.69 -30.00 32.53
CA VAL A 201 3.48 -29.72 31.11
C VAL A 201 3.95 -30.90 30.27
N TRP A 202 3.09 -31.34 29.37
CA TRP A 202 3.27 -32.48 28.49
C TRP A 202 3.12 -32.07 27.03
N GLU A 203 3.87 -32.69 26.14
CA GLU A 203 3.67 -32.64 24.70
C GLU A 203 3.02 -33.95 24.24
N LEU A 204 1.92 -33.85 23.48
CA LEU A 204 1.27 -34.98 22.84
C LEU A 204 1.79 -35.14 21.41
N ASP A 205 2.35 -36.31 21.13
CA ASP A 205 2.89 -36.68 19.82
C ASP A 205 2.04 -37.78 19.19
N TYR A 206 1.41 -37.47 18.06
CA TYR A 206 0.59 -38.38 17.26
C TYR A 206 1.12 -38.49 15.83
N ARG A 207 0.96 -39.67 15.22
CA ARG A 207 1.46 -40.03 13.88
C ARG A 207 0.53 -41.00 13.16
N ARG A 208 0.68 -41.08 11.83
CA ARG A 208 -0.14 -41.95 10.96
C ARG A 208 0.05 -43.44 11.24
N GLU A 209 1.31 -43.89 11.30
CA GLU A 209 1.66 -45.32 11.42
C GLU A 209 2.36 -45.62 12.73
N GLU A 210 2.17 -46.85 13.22
CA GLU A 210 2.92 -47.37 14.36
C GLU A 210 4.30 -47.86 13.88
N GLY A 211 5.35 -47.52 14.63
CA GLY A 211 6.70 -48.03 14.40
C GLY A 211 7.04 -49.14 15.39
N TRP A 212 8.08 -49.93 15.09
CA TRP A 212 8.51 -51.07 15.93
C TRP A 212 8.66 -50.70 17.41
N PHE A 213 9.16 -49.49 17.70
CA PHE A 213 9.40 -49.02 19.07
C PHE A 213 8.53 -47.82 19.46
N THR A 214 7.52 -47.47 18.66
CA THR A 214 6.87 -46.17 18.78
C THR A 214 5.37 -46.23 18.45
N SER A 215 4.51 -46.00 19.44
CA SER A 215 3.04 -46.04 19.33
C SER A 215 2.47 -44.92 18.44
N LYS A 216 1.27 -45.10 17.87
CA LYS A 216 0.57 -44.04 17.09
C LYS A 216 0.35 -42.74 17.85
N CYS A 217 0.21 -42.82 19.17
CA CYS A 217 0.05 -41.68 20.06
C CYS A 217 0.85 -41.89 21.34
N SER A 218 1.62 -40.88 21.74
CA SER A 218 2.46 -40.90 22.93
C SER A 218 2.51 -39.50 23.55
N LYS A 219 2.82 -39.41 24.84
CA LYS A 219 3.06 -38.14 25.51
C LYS A 219 4.47 -38.10 26.07
N LYS A 220 5.07 -36.91 26.08
CA LYS A 220 6.41 -36.66 26.62
C LYS A 220 6.35 -35.49 27.59
N ALA A 221 7.01 -35.59 28.73
CA ALA A 221 7.12 -34.45 29.64
C ALA A 221 7.99 -33.38 28.99
N CYS A 222 7.55 -32.12 29.02
CA CYS A 222 8.36 -31.01 28.54
C CYS A 222 9.58 -30.81 29.46
N PRO A 223 10.81 -30.72 28.93
CA PRO A 223 12.00 -30.50 29.75
C PRO A 223 11.87 -29.26 30.65
N GLY A 224 11.97 -29.41 31.96
CA GLY A 224 12.12 -28.26 32.88
C GLY A 224 13.56 -27.73 32.89
N ILE A 225 13.79 -26.58 33.53
CA ILE A 225 15.16 -26.07 33.83
C ILE A 225 15.93 -26.97 34.81
N ALA A 226 15.30 -28.02 35.36
CA ALA A 226 15.98 -29.03 36.15
C ALA A 226 16.86 -29.93 35.27
N ASN A 227 18.10 -29.48 35.05
CA ASN A 227 19.20 -30.32 34.58
C ASN A 227 19.37 -31.54 35.49
N TYR A 228 19.39 -32.74 34.91
CA TYR A 228 20.29 -33.87 35.18
C TYR A 228 20.94 -34.07 36.57
N THR A 229 20.27 -33.77 37.67
CA THR A 229 20.66 -34.24 39.01
C THR A 229 19.48 -34.93 39.66
N ALA A 230 19.20 -36.15 39.20
CA ALA A 230 18.47 -37.12 39.97
C ALA A 230 19.30 -37.41 41.23
N PHE A 231 18.98 -36.81 42.39
CA PHE A 231 19.29 -37.29 43.75
C PHE A 231 18.83 -36.33 44.88
N LEU A 232 18.20 -35.19 44.59
CA LEU A 232 17.57 -34.34 45.62
C LEU A 232 16.15 -33.94 45.18
N GLU A 233 15.15 -34.28 46.00
CA GLU A 233 13.75 -33.85 45.86
C GLU A 233 13.65 -32.33 46.09
N PHE A 234 13.92 -31.53 45.06
CA PHE A 234 13.43 -30.16 45.00
C PHE A 234 11.98 -30.20 44.51
N THR A 235 11.04 -29.82 45.37
CA THR A 235 9.64 -29.60 45.01
C THR A 235 9.59 -28.51 43.93
N SER A 236 9.35 -28.89 42.68
CA SER A 236 9.11 -27.92 41.60
C SER A 236 7.77 -27.25 41.84
N GLU A 237 7.76 -25.92 41.93
CA GLU A 237 6.53 -25.11 41.88
C GLU A 237 5.62 -25.57 40.73
N PRO A 238 4.31 -25.73 40.94
CA PRO A 238 3.39 -26.21 39.91
C PRO A 238 3.12 -25.13 38.85
N CYS A 239 3.07 -25.56 37.59
CA CYS A 239 2.65 -24.69 36.49
C CYS A 239 1.11 -24.53 36.52
N ILE A 240 0.62 -23.31 36.39
CA ILE A 240 -0.82 -22.99 36.45
C ILE A 240 -1.40 -22.53 35.12
N ALA A 241 -0.56 -22.05 34.19
CA ALA A 241 -0.98 -21.69 32.84
C ALA A 241 0.15 -21.86 31.83
N ILE A 242 -0.21 -22.14 30.58
CA ILE A 242 0.70 -22.22 29.45
C ILE A 242 0.17 -21.40 28.28
N ALA A 243 1.08 -20.81 27.51
CA ALA A 243 0.74 -20.11 26.27
C ALA A 243 1.83 -20.29 25.22
N VAL A 244 1.45 -20.30 23.94
CA VAL A 244 2.38 -20.39 22.82
C VAL A 244 2.15 -19.20 21.90
N ASP A 245 3.23 -18.63 21.38
CA ASP A 245 3.15 -17.53 20.42
C ASP A 245 2.49 -17.95 19.10
N ASP A 246 1.99 -16.98 18.34
CA ASP A 246 1.25 -17.23 17.11
C ASP A 246 2.08 -17.95 16.02
N GLU A 247 3.42 -17.94 16.12
CA GLU A 247 4.33 -18.66 15.23
C GLU A 247 4.66 -20.09 15.70
N GLY A 248 4.37 -20.45 16.94
CA GLY A 248 4.70 -21.77 17.50
C GLY A 248 6.19 -21.93 17.84
N ARG A 249 6.91 -20.83 18.08
CA ARG A 249 8.35 -20.79 18.34
C ARG A 249 8.70 -20.56 19.80
N VAL A 250 7.78 -20.07 20.62
CA VAL A 250 8.02 -19.79 22.04
C VAL A 250 6.87 -20.30 22.90
N LEU A 251 7.21 -21.16 23.86
CA LEU A 251 6.30 -21.64 24.90
C LEU A 251 6.57 -20.87 26.20
N TYR A 252 5.51 -20.34 26.78
CA TYR A 252 5.49 -19.67 28.08
C TYR A 252 4.80 -20.54 29.11
N GLN A 253 5.38 -20.63 30.30
CA GLN A 253 4.84 -21.39 31.43
C GLN A 253 4.77 -20.46 32.65
N LEU A 254 3.57 -20.27 33.19
CA LEU A 254 3.32 -19.52 34.42
C LEU A 254 3.23 -20.48 35.61
N PHE A 255 3.90 -20.16 36.70
CA PHE A 255 3.91 -20.96 37.94
C PHE A 255 3.13 -20.28 39.06
N GLU A 256 2.76 -21.06 40.09
CA GLU A 256 1.96 -20.60 41.24
C GLU A 256 2.62 -19.45 42.03
N ASP A 257 3.95 -19.46 42.14
CA ASP A 257 4.77 -18.39 42.72
C ASP A 257 4.82 -17.10 41.85
N SER A 258 4.08 -17.06 40.74
CA SER A 258 4.09 -16.00 39.73
C SER A 258 5.43 -15.82 39.01
N SER A 259 6.25 -16.88 38.98
CA SER A 259 7.39 -16.94 38.06
C SER A 259 6.94 -17.36 36.67
N ILE A 260 7.65 -16.87 35.64
CA ILE A 260 7.37 -17.21 34.24
C ILE A 260 8.63 -17.82 33.62
N GLN A 261 8.46 -18.98 32.97
CA GLN A 261 9.50 -19.63 32.17
C GLN A 261 9.25 -19.43 30.68
N VAL A 262 10.33 -19.16 29.96
CA VAL A 262 10.37 -19.04 28.50
C VAL A 262 11.17 -20.20 27.93
N THR A 263 10.55 -20.88 26.98
CA THR A 263 11.15 -22.00 26.26
C THR A 263 11.10 -21.73 24.77
N HIS A 264 12.26 -21.72 24.12
CA HIS A 264 12.34 -21.63 22.67
C HIS A 264 12.12 -23.01 22.04
N LEU A 265 11.15 -23.08 21.14
CA LEU A 265 10.75 -24.27 20.40
C LEU A 265 11.51 -24.45 19.09
N GLY A 266 12.44 -23.56 18.74
CA GLY A 266 13.21 -23.61 17.50
C GLY A 266 12.57 -22.81 16.38
N GLU A 267 13.37 -22.46 15.37
CA GLU A 267 12.88 -21.79 14.16
C GLU A 267 11.93 -22.70 13.35
N ASP A 268 12.19 -24.00 13.38
CA ASP A 268 11.33 -25.06 12.84
C ASP A 268 10.12 -25.38 13.75
N GLY A 269 10.12 -24.85 14.97
CA GLY A 269 9.13 -25.13 16.00
C GLY A 269 9.15 -26.59 16.45
N LEU A 270 10.27 -27.33 16.37
CA LEU A 270 10.38 -28.73 16.79
C LEU A 270 11.38 -28.98 17.93
N SER A 271 12.28 -28.05 18.18
CA SER A 271 13.28 -28.15 19.25
C SER A 271 12.70 -27.81 20.62
N PHE A 272 13.50 -28.01 21.67
CA PHE A 272 13.15 -27.60 23.03
C PHE A 272 14.39 -27.05 23.74
N LYS A 273 14.44 -25.73 23.92
CA LYS A 273 15.52 -25.04 24.62
C LYS A 273 14.96 -24.09 25.67
N ASN A 274 15.15 -24.43 26.94
CA ASN A 274 14.82 -23.54 28.05
C ASN A 274 15.72 -22.31 28.02
N ILE A 275 15.13 -21.12 28.08
CA ILE A 275 15.85 -19.86 28.00
C ILE A 275 16.03 -19.27 29.40
N VAL A 276 14.93 -19.01 30.11
CA VAL A 276 14.95 -18.39 31.44
C VAL A 276 13.70 -18.74 32.23
N LYS A 277 13.81 -18.80 33.55
CA LYS A 277 12.68 -18.72 34.49
C LYS A 277 12.88 -17.51 35.39
N ASN A 278 12.04 -16.48 35.23
CA ASN A 278 12.14 -15.25 36.01
C ASN A 278 11.22 -15.33 37.24
N ASN A 279 11.82 -15.40 38.43
CA ASN A 279 11.14 -15.41 39.74
C ASN A 279 11.19 -14.06 40.47
N LYS A 280 11.77 -13.02 39.84
CA LYS A 280 11.90 -11.67 40.42
C LYS A 280 10.82 -10.69 39.92
N ILE A 281 9.81 -11.20 39.22
CA ILE A 281 8.76 -10.39 38.58
C ILE A 281 8.04 -9.50 39.59
N ARG A 282 7.67 -10.04 40.76
CA ARG A 282 7.02 -9.28 41.84
C ARG A 282 7.85 -8.08 42.27
N THR A 283 9.14 -8.29 42.53
CA THR A 283 10.06 -7.23 42.95
C THR A 283 10.23 -6.17 41.85
N ALA A 284 10.38 -6.59 40.60
CA ALA A 284 10.48 -5.67 39.47
C ALA A 284 9.20 -4.83 39.31
N ALA A 285 8.02 -5.46 39.37
CA ALA A 285 6.74 -4.77 39.27
C ALA A 285 6.53 -3.76 40.41
N ARG A 286 6.91 -4.11 41.64
CA ARG A 286 6.86 -3.21 42.81
C ARG A 286 7.77 -1.99 42.63
N LEU A 287 8.97 -2.18 42.09
CA LEU A 287 9.90 -1.07 41.83
C LEU A 287 9.37 -0.12 40.75
N MET A 288 8.69 -0.66 39.73
CA MET A 288 8.12 0.14 38.63
C MET A 288 6.79 0.82 39.00
N CYS A 289 5.95 0.20 39.84
CA CYS A 289 4.65 0.73 40.24
C CYS A 289 4.34 0.48 41.75
N PRO A 290 4.96 1.25 42.67
CA PRO A 290 4.76 1.07 44.10
C PRO A 290 3.34 1.36 44.61
N SER A 291 2.51 2.09 43.85
CA SER A 291 1.17 2.48 44.32
C SER A 291 0.13 1.37 44.18
N PHE A 292 0.29 0.44 43.24
CA PHE A 292 -0.74 -0.57 42.90
C PHE A 292 -0.29 -2.02 43.08
N VAL A 293 1.01 -2.25 43.22
CA VAL A 293 1.56 -3.61 43.40
C VAL A 293 1.79 -3.85 44.88
N ASP A 294 0.81 -4.41 45.59
CA ASP A 294 1.03 -4.86 46.98
C ASP A 294 1.97 -6.08 47.00
N VAL A 295 2.92 -6.07 47.93
CA VAL A 295 3.89 -7.16 48.13
C VAL A 295 3.21 -8.42 48.67
N ASN A 296 2.11 -8.27 49.41
CA ASN A 296 1.45 -9.37 50.09
C ASN A 296 0.41 -10.13 49.23
N ASP A 297 -0.11 -9.50 48.16
CA ASP A 297 -1.21 -10.06 47.35
C ASP A 297 -0.89 -10.13 45.83
N PHE A 298 0.40 -10.14 45.47
CA PHE A 298 0.81 -10.25 44.07
C PHE A 298 0.69 -11.68 43.56
N LYS A 299 -0.28 -11.90 42.67
CA LYS A 299 -0.45 -13.14 41.90
C LYS A 299 -0.69 -12.83 40.41
N ILE A 300 0.01 -13.53 39.52
CA ILE A 300 -0.29 -13.52 38.08
C ILE A 300 -1.31 -14.63 37.80
N SER A 301 -2.40 -14.28 37.09
CA SER A 301 -3.51 -15.19 36.78
C SER A 301 -3.61 -15.53 35.29
N TRP A 302 -3.07 -14.68 34.41
CA TRP A 302 -3.16 -14.86 32.96
C TRP A 302 -1.87 -14.45 32.25
N ILE A 303 -1.54 -15.12 31.14
CA ILE A 303 -0.44 -14.77 30.25
C ILE A 303 -0.90 -14.84 28.79
N GLN A 304 -0.51 -13.85 27.99
CA GLN A 304 -0.85 -13.77 26.58
C GLN A 304 0.37 -13.34 25.75
N PRO A 305 0.82 -14.17 24.80
CA PRO A 305 1.80 -13.78 23.79
C PRO A 305 1.21 -12.72 22.84
N THR A 306 2.05 -11.76 22.46
CA THR A 306 1.67 -10.64 21.57
C THR A 306 2.32 -10.80 20.20
N THR A 307 1.91 -9.94 19.27
CA THR A 307 2.40 -9.97 17.89
C THR A 307 3.18 -8.69 17.55
N PRO A 308 4.11 -8.74 16.58
CA PRO A 308 4.81 -7.53 16.12
C PRO A 308 3.91 -6.44 15.53
N ALA A 309 2.65 -6.77 15.21
CA ALA A 309 1.65 -5.81 14.76
C ALA A 309 1.11 -4.92 15.90
N GLU A 310 1.24 -5.36 17.16
CA GLU A 310 0.86 -4.61 18.35
C GLU A 310 2.03 -3.76 18.87
N ALA A 311 3.19 -4.40 19.07
CA ALA A 311 4.43 -3.75 19.45
C ALA A 311 5.64 -4.63 19.14
N LYS A 312 6.76 -3.99 18.80
CA LYS A 312 8.05 -4.71 18.62
C LYS A 312 8.88 -4.82 19.90
N SER A 313 8.60 -3.97 20.89
CA SER A 313 9.41 -3.85 22.11
C SER A 313 9.09 -4.86 23.21
N TYR A 314 7.97 -5.58 23.12
CA TYR A 314 7.56 -6.63 24.05
C TYR A 314 6.86 -7.78 23.31
N GLN A 315 6.84 -8.97 23.92
CA GLN A 315 6.32 -10.20 23.30
C GLN A 315 5.34 -10.97 24.20
N LEU A 316 5.19 -10.58 25.46
CA LEU A 316 4.29 -11.21 26.42
C LEU A 316 3.62 -10.16 27.30
N VAL A 317 2.32 -10.30 27.51
CA VAL A 317 1.56 -9.57 28.53
C VAL A 317 1.08 -10.56 29.59
N ALA A 318 1.37 -10.27 30.86
CA ALA A 318 0.82 -10.99 32.00
C ALA A 318 -0.19 -10.14 32.76
N VAL A 319 -1.28 -10.74 33.23
CA VAL A 319 -2.31 -10.06 34.02
C VAL A 319 -2.28 -10.58 35.44
N THR A 320 -2.28 -9.65 36.39
CA THR A 320 -2.35 -9.96 37.83
C THR A 320 -3.78 -10.13 38.31
N SER A 321 -3.97 -10.79 39.46
CA SER A 321 -5.27 -10.93 40.14
C SER A 321 -5.94 -9.60 40.47
N SER A 322 -5.16 -8.52 40.63
CA SER A 322 -5.66 -7.16 40.86
C SER A 322 -5.94 -6.37 39.58
N GLY A 323 -5.65 -6.93 38.40
CA GLY A 323 -5.90 -6.30 37.10
C GLY A 323 -4.77 -5.43 36.55
N CYS A 324 -3.60 -5.40 37.20
CA CYS A 324 -2.39 -4.82 36.59
C CYS A 324 -1.94 -5.69 35.41
N ARG A 325 -1.50 -5.04 34.32
CA ARG A 325 -0.92 -5.69 33.14
C ARG A 325 0.58 -5.43 33.08
N LEU A 326 1.35 -6.49 32.94
CA LEU A 326 2.81 -6.51 32.96
C LEU A 326 3.33 -6.87 31.56
N TYR A 327 4.10 -5.98 30.94
CA TYR A 327 4.60 -6.15 29.58
C TYR A 327 6.05 -6.63 29.61
N PHE A 328 6.37 -7.75 28.97
CA PHE A 328 7.69 -8.35 28.99
C PHE A 328 8.32 -8.45 27.61
N THR A 329 9.63 -8.17 27.56
CA THR A 329 10.50 -8.50 26.43
C THR A 329 11.31 -9.73 26.75
N TYR A 330 11.57 -10.57 25.75
CA TYR A 330 12.56 -11.65 25.89
C TYR A 330 13.90 -11.34 25.21
N TYR A 331 14.09 -10.11 24.74
CA TYR A 331 15.35 -9.59 24.22
C TYR A 331 16.03 -8.68 25.23
N SER A 332 17.27 -9.00 25.59
CA SER A 332 18.09 -8.15 26.44
C SER A 332 18.46 -6.84 25.74
N GLN A 333 18.58 -5.76 26.51
CA GLN A 333 18.96 -4.44 26.01
C GLN A 333 20.24 -4.50 25.15
N GLY A 334 20.15 -4.05 23.90
CA GLY A 334 21.26 -4.06 22.93
C GLY A 334 21.28 -5.25 21.96
N THR A 335 20.44 -6.26 22.15
CA THR A 335 20.23 -7.32 21.14
C THR A 335 19.16 -6.93 20.13
N LYS A 336 19.36 -7.21 18.84
CA LYS A 336 18.36 -6.90 17.81
C LYS A 336 17.08 -7.70 18.11
N SER A 337 15.90 -7.08 17.95
CA SER A 337 14.55 -7.65 18.11
C SER A 337 14.18 -8.77 17.10
N LYS A 338 15.19 -9.37 16.48
CA LYS A 338 15.11 -10.49 15.55
C LYS A 338 16.19 -11.49 15.95
N GLY A 339 15.82 -12.47 16.77
CA GLY A 339 16.73 -13.52 17.21
C GLY A 339 16.08 -14.50 18.18
N VAL A 340 16.83 -15.53 18.54
CA VAL A 340 16.44 -16.50 19.57
C VAL A 340 16.22 -15.77 20.90
N PRO A 341 15.13 -16.06 21.64
CA PRO A 341 14.89 -15.46 22.95
C PRO A 341 16.08 -15.68 23.90
N ASN A 342 16.44 -14.67 24.70
CA ASN A 342 17.63 -14.71 25.56
C ASN A 342 17.38 -14.28 27.02
N THR A 343 16.26 -13.63 27.32
CA THR A 343 15.90 -13.16 28.67
C THR A 343 14.38 -13.15 28.86
N LEU A 344 13.90 -12.61 29.98
CA LEU A 344 12.51 -12.22 30.20
C LEU A 344 12.52 -11.02 31.16
N GLU A 345 12.44 -9.81 30.61
CA GLU A 345 12.55 -8.55 31.34
C GLU A 345 11.23 -7.80 31.32
N LEU A 346 10.83 -7.27 32.48
CA LEU A 346 9.65 -6.42 32.61
C LEU A 346 9.97 -5.05 32.00
N VAL A 347 9.18 -4.63 31.02
CA VAL A 347 9.34 -3.36 30.29
C VAL A 347 8.42 -2.28 30.86
N HIS A 348 7.18 -2.65 31.18
CA HIS A 348 6.16 -1.69 31.59
C HIS A 348 5.10 -2.32 32.51
N VAL A 349 4.58 -1.53 33.45
CA VAL A 349 3.45 -1.90 34.31
C VAL A 349 2.27 -0.97 34.07
N ARG A 350 1.13 -1.51 33.65
CA ARG A 350 -0.12 -0.78 33.47
C ARG A 350 -1.05 -1.06 34.64
N THR A 351 -1.50 -0.02 35.33
CA THR A 351 -2.43 -0.13 36.47
C THR A 351 -3.81 -0.60 36.01
N PRO A 352 -4.69 -1.10 36.89
CA PRO A 352 -6.04 -1.52 36.51
C PRO A 352 -6.87 -0.32 36.00
N PRO A 353 -7.86 -0.54 35.11
CA PRO A 353 -8.79 0.52 34.71
C PRO A 353 -9.68 0.95 35.90
N PRO A 354 -10.07 2.23 35.98
CA PRO A 354 -10.89 2.78 37.07
C PRO A 354 -12.33 2.21 37.12
N THR A 355 -12.76 1.54 36.05
CA THR A 355 -14.02 0.81 35.97
C THR A 355 -14.01 -0.48 36.80
N LEU A 356 -12.83 -0.99 37.15
CA LEU A 356 -12.67 -2.07 38.13
C LEU A 356 -12.56 -1.49 39.55
N PRO A 357 -13.29 -2.02 40.55
CA PRO A 357 -13.16 -1.58 41.93
C PRO A 357 -11.80 -2.01 42.52
N GLU A 358 -11.17 -1.11 43.29
CA GLU A 358 -9.79 -1.25 43.80
C GLU A 358 -9.50 -2.51 44.63
N SER A 359 -10.51 -3.12 45.26
CA SER A 359 -10.37 -4.32 46.11
C SER A 359 -10.85 -5.62 45.44
N THR A 360 -11.07 -5.61 44.13
CA THR A 360 -11.67 -6.75 43.41
C THR A 360 -10.60 -7.72 42.93
N SER A 361 -10.70 -8.99 43.35
CA SER A 361 -9.96 -10.07 42.69
C SER A 361 -10.64 -10.45 41.38
N LEU A 362 -9.84 -10.55 40.31
CA LEU A 362 -10.34 -10.96 39.00
C LEU A 362 -10.67 -12.45 38.98
N SER A 363 -11.87 -12.78 38.53
CA SER A 363 -12.33 -14.15 38.30
C SER A 363 -11.87 -14.70 36.95
N SER A 364 -11.81 -13.86 35.93
CA SER A 364 -11.33 -14.21 34.60
C SER A 364 -10.78 -12.99 33.87
N SER A 365 -9.91 -13.20 32.89
CA SER A 365 -9.23 -12.15 32.14
C SER A 365 -8.94 -12.62 30.73
N LEU A 366 -9.08 -11.72 29.76
CA LEU A 366 -8.66 -11.91 28.38
C LEU A 366 -7.89 -10.66 27.95
N TYR A 367 -6.68 -10.86 27.47
CA TYR A 367 -5.93 -9.84 26.74
C TYR A 367 -5.74 -10.35 25.32
N LYS A 368 -5.99 -9.53 24.30
CA LYS A 368 -5.65 -9.87 22.91
C LYS A 368 -5.51 -8.60 22.08
N GLN A 369 -4.28 -8.34 21.63
CA GLN A 369 -3.96 -7.27 20.67
C GLN A 369 -4.50 -5.90 21.12
N GLY A 370 -4.03 -5.45 22.28
CA GLY A 370 -4.42 -4.18 22.91
C GLY A 370 -5.77 -4.18 23.62
N VAL A 371 -6.70 -5.09 23.30
CA VAL A 371 -7.99 -5.20 24.00
C VAL A 371 -7.83 -6.00 25.28
N PHE A 372 -8.34 -5.47 26.38
CA PHE A 372 -8.40 -6.15 27.68
C PHE A 372 -9.85 -6.27 28.15
N ILE A 373 -10.25 -7.47 28.55
CA ILE A 373 -11.55 -7.76 29.15
C ILE A 373 -11.27 -8.40 30.51
N ALA A 374 -11.76 -7.79 31.57
CA ALA A 374 -11.54 -8.21 32.95
C ALA A 374 -12.87 -8.43 33.65
N VAL A 375 -12.97 -9.54 34.35
CA VAL A 375 -14.20 -9.96 35.02
C VAL A 375 -13.98 -9.94 36.53
N GLY A 376 -14.48 -8.90 37.18
CA GLY A 376 -14.47 -8.73 38.64
C GLY A 376 -15.82 -9.07 39.29
N LYS A 377 -15.86 -9.08 40.62
CA LYS A 377 -17.09 -9.18 41.41
C LYS A 377 -17.18 -8.02 42.40
N LYS A 378 -18.34 -7.37 42.49
CA LYS A 378 -18.67 -6.35 43.50
C LYS A 378 -20.08 -6.61 44.01
N ASP A 379 -20.25 -6.70 45.34
CA ASP A 379 -21.55 -6.94 45.99
C ASP A 379 -22.30 -8.16 45.39
N GLU A 380 -21.58 -9.28 45.20
CA GLU A 380 -22.05 -10.51 44.54
C GLU A 380 -22.48 -10.36 43.06
N LYS A 381 -22.33 -9.18 42.44
CA LYS A 381 -22.58 -8.94 41.02
C LYS A 381 -21.29 -8.96 40.22
N GLN A 382 -21.33 -9.55 39.04
CA GLN A 382 -20.21 -9.56 38.12
C GLN A 382 -20.07 -8.19 37.44
N ILE A 383 -18.85 -7.66 37.40
CA ILE A 383 -18.49 -6.45 36.66
C ILE A 383 -17.54 -6.85 35.54
N ILE A 384 -17.87 -6.46 34.32
CA ILE A 384 -17.04 -6.73 33.14
C ILE A 384 -16.48 -5.40 32.66
N ALA A 385 -15.23 -5.13 33.03
CA ALA A 385 -14.50 -3.96 32.58
C ALA A 385 -13.76 -4.28 31.28
N VAL A 386 -13.84 -3.36 30.32
CA VAL A 386 -13.17 -3.50 29.03
C VAL A 386 -12.30 -2.28 28.76
N THR A 387 -11.17 -2.51 28.08
CA THR A 387 -10.29 -1.44 27.62
C THR A 387 -9.82 -1.66 26.19
N SER A 388 -9.51 -0.56 25.50
CA SER A 388 -8.82 -0.59 24.21
C SER A 388 -7.92 0.64 24.04
N PRO A 389 -6.85 0.58 23.23
CA PRO A 389 -6.01 1.74 22.95
C PRO A 389 -6.80 2.92 22.40
N ASP A 390 -6.46 4.13 22.85
CA ASP A 390 -7.04 5.38 22.36
C ASP A 390 -6.33 5.82 21.07
N ILE A 391 -6.77 5.23 19.95
CA ILE A 391 -6.16 5.46 18.63
C ILE A 391 -6.23 6.94 18.21
N GLY A 392 -7.24 7.69 18.65
CA GLY A 392 -7.37 9.13 18.38
C GLY A 392 -6.22 9.92 18.99
N LYS A 393 -5.98 9.75 20.30
CA LYS A 393 -4.81 10.37 20.96
C LYS A 393 -3.48 9.89 20.41
N MET A 394 -3.37 8.60 20.07
CA MET A 394 -2.15 8.06 19.45
C MET A 394 -1.86 8.74 18.11
N SER A 395 -2.87 8.96 17.28
CA SER A 395 -2.73 9.64 15.99
C SER A 395 -2.39 11.12 16.14
N MET A 396 -2.96 11.81 17.14
CA MET A 396 -2.82 13.27 17.29
C MET A 396 -1.55 13.67 18.04
N LEU A 397 -1.16 12.91 19.08
CA LEU A 397 -0.05 13.27 19.96
C LEU A 397 1.21 12.43 19.72
N GLY A 398 1.09 11.33 18.97
CA GLY A 398 2.18 10.37 18.76
C GLY A 398 2.78 9.88 20.08
N ALA A 399 4.08 9.58 20.07
CA ALA A 399 4.83 9.12 21.25
C ALA A 399 4.78 10.10 22.44
N ARG A 400 4.58 11.40 22.20
CA ARG A 400 4.53 12.41 23.26
C ARG A 400 3.26 12.32 24.11
N GLY A 401 2.19 11.74 23.57
CA GLY A 401 0.92 11.57 24.29
C GLY A 401 0.96 10.49 25.36
N GLY A 402 1.95 9.59 25.32
CA GLY A 402 2.00 8.41 26.17
C GLY A 402 0.86 7.42 25.89
N PHE A 403 0.89 6.27 26.58
CA PHE A 403 -0.12 5.23 26.37
C PHE A 403 -1.42 5.54 27.11
N SER A 404 -2.50 5.73 26.34
CA SER A 404 -3.87 5.97 26.82
C SER A 404 -4.83 4.90 26.30
N GLU A 405 -5.83 4.58 27.09
CA GLU A 405 -6.86 3.61 26.72
C GLU A 405 -8.25 4.15 27.03
N PHE A 406 -9.21 3.83 26.16
CA PHE A 406 -10.61 3.92 26.51
C PHE A 406 -11.01 2.80 27.47
N THR A 407 -11.94 3.07 28.38
CA THR A 407 -12.54 2.05 29.23
C THR A 407 -14.03 2.26 29.45
N ASN A 408 -14.78 1.15 29.49
CA ASN A 408 -16.18 1.11 29.88
C ASN A 408 -16.52 -0.21 30.58
N CYS A 409 -17.74 -0.33 31.10
CA CYS A 409 -18.30 -1.58 31.62
C CYS A 409 -19.33 -2.16 30.64
N LEU A 410 -19.46 -3.48 30.63
CA LEU A 410 -20.51 -4.18 29.90
C LEU A 410 -21.56 -4.72 30.88
N ASP A 411 -22.83 -4.57 30.52
CA ASP A 411 -23.96 -5.14 31.25
C ASP A 411 -24.33 -6.49 30.61
N ILE A 412 -23.98 -7.58 31.29
CA ILE A 412 -24.09 -8.95 30.79
C ILE A 412 -24.70 -9.83 31.88
N ASN A 413 -25.68 -10.65 31.48
CA ASN A 413 -26.35 -11.58 32.39
C ASN A 413 -25.70 -12.97 32.37
N GLY A 414 -25.70 -13.59 33.55
CA GLY A 414 -25.09 -14.90 33.78
C GLY A 414 -23.60 -14.79 34.13
N GLU A 415 -23.07 -15.81 34.80
CA GLU A 415 -21.65 -15.84 35.15
C GLU A 415 -20.81 -16.16 33.91
N VAL A 416 -19.79 -15.34 33.61
CA VAL A 416 -18.85 -15.59 32.52
C VAL A 416 -18.05 -16.87 32.78
N ILE A 417 -18.19 -17.84 31.88
CA ILE A 417 -17.49 -19.13 31.89
C ILE A 417 -16.18 -19.04 31.10
N SER A 418 -16.23 -18.45 29.90
CA SER A 418 -15.07 -18.37 29.00
C SER A 418 -15.18 -17.17 28.07
N MET A 419 -14.03 -16.67 27.62
CA MET A 419 -13.92 -15.53 26.71
C MET A 419 -12.92 -15.84 25.61
N THR A 420 -13.25 -15.51 24.37
CA THR A 420 -12.32 -15.61 23.24
C THR A 420 -12.59 -14.53 22.20
N GLU A 421 -11.58 -14.18 21.40
CA GLU A 421 -11.79 -13.42 20.19
C GLU A 421 -12.26 -14.33 19.05
N MET A 422 -13.22 -13.87 18.26
CA MET A 422 -13.62 -14.51 17.01
C MET A 422 -12.64 -14.06 15.92
N SER A 423 -11.90 -15.00 15.33
CA SER A 423 -10.86 -14.67 14.35
C SER A 423 -11.44 -13.99 13.10
N THR A 424 -11.23 -12.68 12.98
CA THR A 424 -11.65 -11.89 11.82
C THR A 424 -10.47 -11.03 11.34
N ALA A 425 -9.95 -11.36 10.15
CA ALA A 425 -8.86 -10.66 9.43
C ALA A 425 -7.52 -10.52 10.18
N GLU A 426 -6.47 -10.08 9.47
CA GLU A 426 -5.19 -9.72 10.08
C GLU A 426 -5.35 -8.47 10.95
N TYR A 427 -4.79 -8.52 12.16
CA TYR A 427 -4.83 -7.40 13.09
C TYR A 427 -3.93 -6.24 12.65
N GLY A 428 -4.49 -5.03 12.63
CA GLY A 428 -3.75 -3.78 12.51
C GLY A 428 -4.13 -2.84 13.65
N LEU A 429 -3.12 -2.31 14.35
CA LEU A 429 -3.32 -1.35 15.45
C LEU A 429 -3.98 -0.04 14.97
N ASN A 430 -3.61 0.44 13.78
CA ASN A 430 -4.18 1.65 13.20
C ASN A 430 -5.57 1.41 12.59
N GLU A 431 -6.61 1.47 13.43
CA GLU A 431 -7.99 1.30 12.99
C GLU A 431 -8.54 2.47 12.18
N LEU A 432 -7.87 3.63 12.18
CA LEU A 432 -8.21 4.76 11.30
C LEU A 432 -7.83 4.46 9.83
N ALA A 433 -6.76 3.69 9.63
CA ALA A 433 -6.30 3.21 8.33
C ALA A 433 -7.01 1.93 7.86
N ALA A 434 -7.91 1.37 8.67
CA ALA A 434 -8.61 0.16 8.31
C ALA A 434 -9.40 0.34 7.00
N GLN A 435 -9.34 -0.66 6.12
CA GLN A 435 -10.02 -0.59 4.83
C GLN A 435 -11.54 -0.39 5.03
N PRO A 436 -12.20 0.32 4.10
CA PRO A 436 -13.65 0.51 4.10
C PRO A 436 -14.47 -0.78 4.25
N THR A 437 -13.94 -1.91 3.75
CA THR A 437 -14.55 -3.24 3.74
C THR A 437 -14.12 -4.14 4.89
N GLY A 438 -13.25 -3.69 5.79
CA GLY A 438 -12.78 -4.50 6.92
C GLY A 438 -13.93 -4.90 7.85
N SER A 439 -13.85 -6.09 8.47
CA SER A 439 -14.79 -6.51 9.50
C SER A 439 -14.36 -5.99 10.88
N PRO A 440 -15.28 -5.52 11.74
CA PRO A 440 -14.94 -5.19 13.12
C PRO A 440 -14.55 -6.45 13.91
N ARG A 441 -13.72 -6.28 14.93
CA ARG A 441 -13.32 -7.37 15.84
C ARG A 441 -14.47 -7.72 16.76
N HIS A 442 -14.72 -9.01 16.94
CA HIS A 442 -15.77 -9.51 17.85
C HIS A 442 -15.16 -10.42 18.92
N PHE A 443 -15.66 -10.26 20.14
CA PHE A 443 -15.30 -11.06 21.30
C PHE A 443 -16.53 -11.83 21.77
N LEU A 444 -16.36 -13.12 22.03
CA LEU A 444 -17.41 -14.03 22.44
C LEU A 444 -17.24 -14.29 23.94
N LEU A 445 -18.28 -13.96 24.71
CA LEU A 445 -18.35 -14.21 26.14
C LEU A 445 -19.40 -15.28 26.39
N PHE A 446 -18.96 -16.50 26.69
CA PHE A 446 -19.85 -17.60 27.03
C PHE A 446 -20.19 -17.52 28.52
N THR A 447 -21.48 -17.46 28.83
CA THR A 447 -22.02 -17.36 30.19
C THR A 447 -22.93 -18.54 30.53
N THR A 448 -23.35 -18.63 31.78
CA THR A 448 -24.34 -19.63 32.25
C THR A 448 -25.72 -19.54 31.59
N VAL A 449 -25.98 -18.52 30.75
CA VAL A 449 -27.26 -18.29 30.06
C VAL A 449 -27.14 -18.38 28.53
N GLY A 450 -25.95 -18.14 27.97
CA GLY A 450 -25.77 -18.07 26.52
C GLY A 450 -24.43 -17.45 26.11
N ILE A 451 -24.32 -16.99 24.87
CA ILE A 451 -23.15 -16.29 24.34
C ILE A 451 -23.49 -14.84 24.07
N TRP A 452 -22.63 -13.95 24.57
CA TRP A 452 -22.66 -12.54 24.28
C TRP A 452 -21.59 -12.20 23.26
N ILE A 453 -22.01 -11.55 22.18
CA ILE A 453 -21.14 -11.05 21.12
C ILE A 453 -20.86 -9.58 21.41
N VAL A 454 -19.63 -9.30 21.81
CA VAL A 454 -19.12 -7.95 22.08
C VAL A 454 -18.35 -7.49 20.84
N MET A 455 -18.70 -6.33 20.31
CA MET A 455 -18.03 -5.74 19.15
C MET A 455 -17.12 -4.61 19.60
N LYS A 456 -15.87 -4.61 19.13
CA LYS A 456 -15.01 -3.43 19.21
C LYS A 456 -15.45 -2.45 18.12
N GLN A 457 -15.94 -1.28 18.52
CA GLN A 457 -16.35 -0.25 17.57
C GLN A 457 -15.12 0.35 16.88
N ARG A 458 -15.13 0.40 15.56
CA ARG A 458 -14.16 1.18 14.78
C ARG A 458 -14.59 2.65 14.78
N PRO A 459 -13.69 3.61 14.52
CA PRO A 459 -14.06 5.02 14.40
C PRO A 459 -15.20 5.29 13.40
N VAL A 460 -15.25 4.54 12.29
CA VAL A 460 -16.35 4.63 11.32
C VAL A 460 -17.70 4.14 11.87
N ASP A 461 -17.68 3.10 12.73
CA ASP A 461 -18.90 2.56 13.35
C ASP A 461 -19.46 3.56 14.37
N ILE A 462 -18.57 4.19 15.15
CA ILE A 462 -18.91 5.27 16.09
C ILE A 462 -19.55 6.43 15.32
N LEU A 463 -18.91 6.91 14.23
CA LEU A 463 -19.45 8.00 13.42
C LEU A 463 -20.83 7.65 12.83
N HIS A 464 -20.98 6.44 12.29
CA HIS A 464 -22.27 5.97 11.77
C HIS A 464 -23.35 5.95 12.85
N HIS A 465 -23.03 5.46 14.04
CA HIS A 465 -23.97 5.44 15.15
C HIS A 465 -24.34 6.85 15.61
N LEU A 466 -23.37 7.76 15.76
CA LEU A 466 -23.61 9.18 16.08
C LEU A 466 -24.51 9.86 15.04
N LEU A 467 -24.29 9.60 13.75
CA LEU A 467 -25.16 10.09 12.67
C LEU A 467 -26.56 9.49 12.78
N THR A 468 -26.69 8.21 13.08
CA THR A 468 -27.99 7.54 13.19
C THR A 468 -28.86 8.12 14.32
N ILE A 469 -28.25 8.44 15.47
CA ILE A 469 -28.99 8.95 16.63
C ILE A 469 -29.21 10.48 16.60
N ASN A 470 -28.33 11.24 15.94
CA ASN A 470 -28.37 12.71 15.97
C ASN A 470 -28.80 13.36 14.63
N THR A 471 -29.14 12.57 13.61
CA THR A 471 -29.67 13.10 12.34
C THR A 471 -31.19 13.07 12.37
N VAL A 472 -31.84 14.24 12.26
CA VAL A 472 -33.29 14.35 12.18
C VAL A 472 -33.66 14.95 10.82
N ASN A 473 -34.45 14.25 10.02
CA ASN A 473 -34.84 14.65 8.66
C ASN A 473 -33.66 14.97 7.72
N GLY A 474 -32.52 14.29 7.91
CA GLY A 474 -31.30 14.51 7.13
C GLY A 474 -30.51 15.77 7.49
N ILE A 475 -30.88 16.47 8.57
CA ILE A 475 -30.17 17.65 9.09
C ILE A 475 -29.37 17.24 10.32
N VAL A 476 -28.10 17.61 10.33
CA VAL A 476 -27.16 17.40 11.43
C VAL A 476 -26.85 18.72 12.13
N GLN A 477 -26.78 18.69 13.46
CA GLN A 477 -26.22 19.77 14.26
C GLN A 477 -24.72 19.52 14.49
N PRO A 478 -23.81 20.34 13.95
CA PRO A 478 -22.36 20.09 14.00
C PRO A 478 -21.78 19.98 15.41
N THR A 479 -22.41 20.61 16.41
CA THR A 479 -21.96 20.62 17.81
C THR A 479 -21.87 19.22 18.41
N TYR A 480 -22.74 18.28 18.03
CA TYR A 480 -22.68 16.89 18.51
C TYR A 480 -21.47 16.10 17.96
N PHE A 481 -20.83 16.59 16.91
CA PHE A 481 -19.72 15.92 16.23
C PHE A 481 -18.37 16.57 16.55
N GLN A 482 -18.37 17.73 17.22
CA GLN A 482 -17.13 18.43 17.56
C GLN A 482 -16.21 17.57 18.43
N THR A 483 -16.74 16.90 19.46
CA THR A 483 -15.95 15.98 20.30
C THR A 483 -15.36 14.81 19.51
N PHE A 484 -16.07 14.32 18.48
CA PHE A 484 -15.55 13.27 17.60
C PHE A 484 -14.38 13.78 16.75
N PHE A 485 -14.52 14.97 16.16
CA PHE A 485 -13.47 15.61 15.36
C PHE A 485 -12.25 15.99 16.21
N GLU A 486 -12.45 16.45 17.44
CA GLU A 486 -11.38 16.70 18.41
C GLU A 486 -10.65 15.40 18.79
N LEU A 487 -11.38 14.28 18.92
CA LEU A 487 -10.80 13.00 19.32
C LEU A 487 -9.93 12.37 18.21
N PHE A 488 -10.40 12.36 16.96
CA PHE A 488 -9.70 11.69 15.86
C PHE A 488 -8.92 12.64 14.95
N GLY A 489 -9.13 13.94 15.08
CA GLY A 489 -8.61 14.98 14.19
C GLY A 489 -9.49 15.22 12.97
N ASP A 490 -9.49 16.45 12.46
CA ASP A 490 -10.38 16.87 11.38
C ASP A 490 -10.12 16.13 10.06
N VAL A 491 -8.85 15.87 9.75
CA VAL A 491 -8.45 15.16 8.51
C VAL A 491 -8.92 13.70 8.53
N ASN A 492 -8.68 12.99 9.64
CA ASN A 492 -9.15 11.61 9.81
C ASN A 492 -10.67 11.54 9.82
N SER A 493 -11.33 12.48 10.52
CA SER A 493 -12.79 12.53 10.59
C SER A 493 -13.43 12.82 9.24
N SER A 494 -12.81 13.69 8.44
CA SER A 494 -13.22 13.94 7.05
C SER A 494 -13.04 12.69 6.17
N ALA A 495 -11.93 11.96 6.32
CA ALA A 495 -11.72 10.68 5.62
C ALA A 495 -12.77 9.62 5.98
N LEU A 496 -13.16 9.53 7.26
CA LEU A 496 -14.23 8.64 7.73
C LEU A 496 -15.61 9.04 7.17
N CYS A 497 -15.87 10.34 6.98
CA CYS A 497 -17.08 10.81 6.30
C CYS A 497 -17.13 10.32 4.85
N PHE A 498 -16.03 10.43 4.09
CA PHE A 498 -15.95 9.88 2.72
C PHE A 498 -16.15 8.36 2.69
N GLN A 499 -15.59 7.64 3.67
CA GLN A 499 -15.78 6.21 3.81
C GLN A 499 -17.27 5.85 3.98
N LEU A 500 -18.01 6.58 4.82
CA LEU A 500 -19.46 6.38 4.98
C LEU A 500 -20.23 6.70 3.70
N ILE A 501 -19.91 7.82 3.05
CA ILE A 501 -20.58 8.24 1.80
C ILE A 501 -20.39 7.19 0.70
N CYS A 502 -19.20 6.60 0.60
CA CYS A 502 -18.88 5.63 -0.44
C CYS A 502 -19.19 4.18 -0.05
N SER A 503 -19.67 3.91 1.16
CA SER A 503 -19.97 2.55 1.63
C SER A 503 -21.04 1.88 0.77
N THR A 504 -20.86 0.59 0.47
CA THR A 504 -21.78 -0.21 -0.34
C THR A 504 -22.78 -0.95 0.52
N SER A 505 -24.02 -0.45 0.58
CA SER A 505 -25.14 -1.10 1.26
C SER A 505 -25.63 -2.42 0.60
N ASN A 506 -25.03 -2.86 -0.52
CA ASN A 506 -25.62 -3.88 -1.41
C ASN A 506 -24.69 -5.04 -1.77
N ILE A 507 -24.17 -5.77 -0.76
CA ILE A 507 -23.80 -7.18 -0.97
C ILE A 507 -24.53 -8.00 0.10
N SER A 508 -25.83 -8.18 -0.14
CA SER A 508 -26.67 -9.14 0.56
C SER A 508 -26.74 -10.41 -0.28
N LEU A 509 -25.90 -11.38 0.05
CA LEU A 509 -26.17 -12.81 -0.18
C LEU A 509 -25.66 -13.58 1.03
N ASN A 510 -26.36 -13.43 2.15
CA ASN A 510 -26.63 -14.45 3.18
C ASN A 510 -27.00 -13.80 4.51
N THR A 511 -27.97 -14.41 5.19
CA THR A 511 -28.55 -14.07 6.49
C THR A 511 -27.55 -14.24 7.66
N ASP A 512 -26.51 -13.41 7.75
CA ASP A 512 -25.58 -13.45 8.88
C ASP A 512 -25.72 -12.22 9.79
N ALA A 513 -25.99 -12.47 11.08
CA ALA A 513 -26.13 -11.48 12.14
C ALA A 513 -24.85 -10.67 12.45
N LEU A 514 -23.77 -10.95 11.70
CA LEU A 514 -22.44 -10.35 11.83
C LEU A 514 -22.12 -9.34 10.71
N GLN A 515 -23.04 -9.10 9.78
CA GLN A 515 -22.82 -8.13 8.70
C GLN A 515 -22.59 -6.70 9.22
N PRO A 516 -21.77 -5.90 8.51
CA PRO A 516 -21.65 -4.47 8.78
C PRO A 516 -23.01 -3.78 8.60
N LEU A 517 -23.28 -2.73 9.40
CA LEU A 517 -24.53 -1.97 9.31
C LEU A 517 -24.71 -1.41 7.89
N ALA A 518 -25.89 -1.59 7.30
CA ALA A 518 -26.25 -0.92 6.06
C ALA A 518 -26.33 0.60 6.30
N THR A 519 -25.59 1.38 5.50
CA THR A 519 -25.56 2.84 5.62
C THR A 519 -26.91 3.42 5.21
N SER A 520 -27.55 4.18 6.10
CA SER A 520 -28.82 4.85 5.79
C SER A 520 -28.58 6.07 4.89
N THR A 521 -29.57 6.45 4.08
CA THR A 521 -29.50 7.66 3.25
C THR A 521 -29.33 8.93 4.08
N ASP A 522 -29.87 8.95 5.30
CA ASP A 522 -29.76 10.09 6.21
C ASP A 522 -28.35 10.20 6.80
N ALA A 523 -27.69 9.08 7.10
CA ALA A 523 -26.28 9.09 7.53
C ALA A 523 -25.36 9.63 6.42
N VAL A 524 -25.61 9.28 5.15
CA VAL A 524 -24.84 9.82 4.01
C VAL A 524 -25.04 11.33 3.85
N LYS A 525 -26.28 11.83 3.96
CA LYS A 525 -26.57 13.27 3.95
C LYS A 525 -25.89 13.99 5.11
N GLY A 526 -25.98 13.42 6.31
CA GLY A 526 -25.34 13.96 7.49
C GLY A 526 -23.82 14.03 7.38
N ALA A 527 -23.18 12.97 6.90
CA ALA A 527 -21.74 12.96 6.62
C ALA A 527 -21.34 14.02 5.58
N THR A 528 -22.16 14.23 4.55
CA THR A 528 -21.96 15.29 3.55
C THR A 528 -22.01 16.68 4.19
N GLN A 529 -23.02 16.94 5.04
CA GLN A 529 -23.15 18.22 5.76
C GLN A 529 -21.97 18.46 6.74
N LEU A 530 -21.43 17.41 7.37
CA LEU A 530 -20.24 17.52 8.21
C LEU A 530 -19.00 17.93 7.40
N LEU A 531 -18.81 17.40 6.18
CA LEU A 531 -17.73 17.84 5.29
C LEU A 531 -17.89 19.30 4.87
N GLU A 532 -19.12 19.78 4.70
CA GLU A 532 -19.38 21.18 4.34
C GLU A 532 -19.13 22.14 5.49
N THR A 533 -19.31 21.71 6.73
CA THR A 533 -19.25 22.56 7.93
C THR A 533 -17.91 22.44 8.65
N LEU A 534 -17.59 21.25 9.15
CA LEU A 534 -16.37 20.95 9.91
C LEU A 534 -15.16 20.64 9.02
N GLY A 535 -15.39 20.16 7.79
CA GLY A 535 -14.33 19.87 6.81
C GLY A 535 -13.61 21.09 6.23
N ARG A 536 -13.87 22.30 6.72
CA ARG A 536 -13.22 23.55 6.25
C ARG A 536 -12.05 23.99 7.13
N SER A 537 -11.75 23.27 8.19
CA SER A 537 -10.61 23.60 9.06
C SER A 537 -9.28 23.48 8.31
N GLN A 538 -8.29 24.27 8.70
CA GLN A 538 -6.98 24.26 8.08
C GLN A 538 -6.22 22.98 8.45
N SER A 539 -5.74 22.24 7.46
CA SER A 539 -4.89 21.08 7.66
C SER A 539 -3.49 21.50 8.15
N THR A 540 -2.94 20.74 9.09
CA THR A 540 -1.60 20.95 9.66
C THR A 540 -0.50 20.18 8.93
N LEU A 541 -0.83 19.46 7.85
CA LEU A 541 0.07 18.54 7.16
C LEU A 541 1.03 19.21 6.16
N SER A 542 0.79 20.46 5.78
CA SER A 542 1.58 21.17 4.77
C SER A 542 2.11 22.50 5.29
N HIS A 543 3.39 22.76 5.05
CA HIS A 543 4.06 24.01 5.45
C HIS A 543 4.08 25.08 4.35
N SER A 544 3.85 24.70 3.09
CA SER A 544 3.94 25.58 1.92
C SER A 544 2.58 26.03 1.38
N VAL A 545 1.59 25.13 1.31
CA VAL A 545 0.24 25.39 0.78
C VAL A 545 -0.78 24.90 1.78
N THR A 546 -1.66 25.76 2.30
CA THR A 546 -2.62 25.40 3.34
C THR A 546 -3.89 24.82 2.73
N TYR A 547 -4.09 23.51 2.84
CA TYR A 547 -5.31 22.82 2.40
C TYR A 547 -6.35 22.69 3.51
N SER A 548 -7.63 22.54 3.15
CA SER A 548 -8.69 22.19 4.09
C SER A 548 -8.60 20.73 4.59
N SER A 549 -9.19 20.45 5.74
CA SER A 549 -9.33 19.09 6.28
C SER A 549 -10.17 18.17 5.40
N ARG A 550 -11.13 18.72 4.64
CA ARG A 550 -11.87 18.01 3.59
C ARG A 550 -10.95 17.59 2.45
N HIS A 551 -10.09 18.48 1.96
CA HIS A 551 -9.12 18.14 0.91
C HIS A 551 -8.18 17.02 1.35
N ASP A 552 -7.50 17.21 2.49
CA ASP A 552 -6.55 16.21 2.98
C ASP A 552 -7.24 14.92 3.43
N GLY A 553 -8.49 15.02 3.91
CA GLY A 553 -9.34 13.88 4.25
C GLY A 553 -9.76 13.07 3.01
N LEU A 554 -10.04 13.73 1.88
CA LEU A 554 -10.31 13.07 0.60
C LEU A 554 -9.07 12.31 0.12
N ALA A 555 -7.92 12.97 0.10
CA ALA A 555 -6.65 12.35 -0.26
C ALA A 555 -6.33 11.15 0.66
N LEU A 556 -6.55 11.29 1.96
CA LEU A 556 -6.29 10.22 2.93
C LEU A 556 -7.24 9.03 2.72
N PHE A 557 -8.52 9.30 2.44
CA PHE A 557 -9.49 8.26 2.08
C PHE A 557 -9.07 7.50 0.81
N ILE A 558 -8.69 8.21 -0.26
CA ILE A 558 -8.22 7.59 -1.51
C ILE A 558 -6.97 6.74 -1.23
N SER A 559 -5.99 7.28 -0.49
CA SER A 559 -4.73 6.60 -0.13
C SER A 559 -4.98 5.29 0.61
N ARG A 560 -5.89 5.29 1.61
CA ARG A 560 -6.29 4.08 2.37
C ARG A 560 -7.03 3.06 1.50
N LEU A 561 -7.89 3.53 0.60
CA LEU A 561 -8.66 2.67 -0.31
C LEU A 561 -7.77 1.89 -1.28
N ILE A 562 -6.75 2.56 -1.85
CA ILE A 562 -5.88 1.95 -2.88
C ILE A 562 -4.62 1.30 -2.31
N GLN A 563 -4.26 1.55 -1.05
CA GLN A 563 -3.08 0.97 -0.39
C GLN A 563 -2.84 -0.53 -0.70
N PRO A 564 -3.86 -1.41 -0.72
CA PRO A 564 -3.66 -2.85 -0.93
C PRO A 564 -3.17 -3.22 -2.33
N ILE A 565 -3.39 -2.33 -3.31
CA ILE A 565 -3.10 -2.54 -4.74
C ILE A 565 -2.04 -1.57 -5.29
N TRP A 566 -1.91 -0.38 -4.71
CA TRP A 566 -1.17 0.74 -5.31
C TRP A 566 0.29 0.45 -5.64
N THR A 567 1.01 -0.17 -4.69
CA THR A 567 2.45 -0.44 -4.80
C THR A 567 2.77 -1.94 -4.90
N LYS A 568 1.78 -2.80 -5.15
CA LYS A 568 2.00 -4.24 -5.35
C LYS A 568 2.20 -4.55 -6.82
N HIS A 569 3.10 -5.48 -7.12
CA HIS A 569 3.25 -6.03 -8.46
C HIS A 569 1.96 -6.73 -8.90
N LEU A 570 1.67 -6.67 -10.19
CA LEU A 570 0.37 -7.09 -10.74
C LEU A 570 0.30 -8.59 -11.04
N LEU A 571 1.36 -9.16 -11.63
CA LEU A 571 1.41 -10.53 -12.11
C LEU A 571 2.70 -11.24 -11.65
N SER A 572 2.64 -12.58 -11.59
CA SER A 572 3.80 -13.44 -11.44
C SER A 572 3.88 -14.45 -12.59
N GLN A 573 5.09 -14.71 -13.07
CA GLN A 573 5.35 -15.69 -14.13
C GLN A 573 5.61 -17.07 -13.52
N LYS A 574 4.93 -18.10 -14.03
CA LYS A 574 5.23 -19.51 -13.77
C LYS A 574 5.57 -20.23 -15.07
N ILE A 575 6.52 -21.16 -15.00
CA ILE A 575 6.96 -21.98 -16.13
C ILE A 575 6.65 -23.43 -15.77
N ASP A 576 5.59 -23.98 -16.37
CA ASP A 576 5.16 -25.35 -16.16
C ASP A 576 5.32 -26.13 -17.48
N ALA A 577 6.12 -27.20 -17.46
CA ALA A 577 6.33 -28.09 -18.62
C ALA A 577 6.68 -27.37 -19.95
N GLY A 578 7.40 -26.24 -19.87
CA GLY A 578 7.80 -25.43 -21.03
C GLY A 578 6.74 -24.44 -21.53
N GLN A 579 5.55 -24.39 -20.93
CA GLN A 579 4.55 -23.34 -21.16
C GLN A 579 4.65 -22.25 -20.09
N VAL A 580 4.61 -20.98 -20.53
CA VAL A 580 4.61 -19.81 -19.65
C VAL A 580 3.17 -19.45 -19.30
N SER A 581 2.86 -19.41 -18.01
CA SER A 581 1.58 -18.94 -17.48
C SER A 581 1.78 -17.73 -16.56
N TYR A 582 0.79 -16.85 -16.51
CA TYR A 582 0.82 -15.65 -15.68
C TYR A 582 -0.33 -15.71 -14.67
N ASN A 583 -0.02 -15.49 -13.40
CA ASN A 583 -1.00 -15.49 -12.32
C ASN A 583 -1.07 -14.11 -11.68
N SER A 584 -2.29 -13.62 -11.43
CA SER A 584 -2.48 -12.37 -10.70
C SER A 584 -2.02 -12.51 -9.25
N LEU A 585 -1.28 -11.51 -8.78
CA LEU A 585 -0.90 -11.38 -7.37
C LEU A 585 -1.99 -10.71 -6.53
N LEU A 586 -3.03 -10.17 -7.18
CA LEU A 586 -4.12 -9.43 -6.56
C LEU A 586 -5.41 -10.24 -6.65
N SER A 587 -6.21 -10.22 -5.59
CA SER A 587 -7.53 -10.85 -5.60
C SER A 587 -8.48 -10.08 -6.53
N ARG A 588 -9.21 -10.82 -7.36
CA ARG A 588 -10.25 -10.25 -8.24
C ARG A 588 -11.34 -9.52 -7.44
N GLU A 589 -11.72 -10.07 -6.28
CA GLU A 589 -12.72 -9.48 -5.38
C GLU A 589 -12.26 -8.13 -4.81
N LEU A 590 -10.97 -8.02 -4.48
CA LEU A 590 -10.37 -6.78 -4.01
C LEU A 590 -10.42 -5.71 -5.11
N LEU A 591 -10.01 -6.05 -6.33
CA LEU A 591 -10.03 -5.10 -7.46
C LEU A 591 -11.45 -4.59 -7.76
N ILE A 592 -12.44 -5.49 -7.80
CA ILE A 592 -13.84 -5.13 -8.05
C ILE A 592 -14.39 -4.23 -6.94
N SER A 593 -14.15 -4.59 -5.67
CA SER A 593 -14.64 -3.78 -4.54
C SER A 593 -13.97 -2.40 -4.49
N THR A 594 -12.67 -2.30 -4.73
CA THR A 594 -11.95 -1.02 -4.85
C THR A 594 -12.52 -0.17 -5.99
N GLN A 595 -12.72 -0.75 -7.18
CA GLN A 595 -13.29 -0.03 -8.33
C GLN A 595 -14.70 0.49 -8.06
N GLN A 596 -15.56 -0.32 -7.44
CA GLN A 596 -16.94 0.09 -7.12
C GLN A 596 -16.96 1.29 -6.17
N ILE A 597 -16.08 1.32 -5.17
CA ILE A 597 -15.95 2.43 -4.23
C ILE A 597 -15.42 3.68 -4.96
N LEU A 598 -14.42 3.54 -5.84
CA LEU A 598 -13.89 4.65 -6.65
C LEU A 598 -14.97 5.27 -7.56
N ARG A 599 -15.78 4.46 -8.25
CA ARG A 599 -16.89 4.94 -9.09
C ARG A 599 -17.98 5.64 -8.30
N LYS A 600 -18.25 5.19 -7.06
CA LYS A 600 -19.16 5.89 -6.15
C LYS A 600 -18.61 7.24 -5.72
N LEU A 601 -17.33 7.30 -5.36
CA LEU A 601 -16.65 8.54 -5.01
C LEU A 601 -16.71 9.53 -6.18
N GLN A 602 -16.41 9.07 -7.40
CA GLN A 602 -16.55 9.84 -8.63
C GLN A 602 -17.97 10.39 -8.79
N GLY A 603 -18.99 9.54 -8.66
CA GLY A 603 -20.39 9.95 -8.74
C GLY A 603 -20.75 11.01 -7.69
N PHE A 604 -20.26 10.87 -6.46
CA PHE A 604 -20.44 11.85 -5.40
C PHE A 604 -19.77 13.19 -5.71
N MET A 605 -18.51 13.20 -6.18
CA MET A 605 -17.81 14.43 -6.54
C MET A 605 -18.51 15.16 -7.69
N ASN A 606 -18.97 14.42 -8.71
CA ASN A 606 -19.69 14.97 -9.86
C ASN A 606 -21.03 15.62 -9.48
N LEU A 607 -21.74 15.06 -8.49
CA LEU A 607 -23.01 15.62 -8.01
C LEU A 607 -22.82 16.88 -7.15
N ASN A 608 -21.65 17.05 -6.52
CA ASN A 608 -21.36 18.13 -5.59
C ASN A 608 -20.35 19.14 -6.18
N VAL A 609 -20.66 19.69 -7.36
CA VAL A 609 -19.78 20.61 -8.11
C VAL A 609 -19.38 21.85 -7.31
N THR A 610 -20.21 22.32 -6.38
CA THR A 610 -19.89 23.44 -5.49
C THR A 610 -18.77 23.11 -4.49
N LEU A 611 -18.66 21.83 -4.11
CA LEU A 611 -17.61 21.35 -3.22
C LEU A 611 -16.35 20.93 -3.98
N TYR A 612 -16.51 20.50 -5.23
CA TYR A 612 -15.46 19.99 -6.12
C TYR A 612 -15.56 20.67 -7.49
N PRO A 613 -15.09 21.92 -7.59
CA PRO A 613 -15.17 22.68 -8.84
C PRO A 613 -14.36 22.00 -9.95
N GLN A 614 -15.03 21.79 -11.08
CA GLN A 614 -14.45 21.12 -12.25
C GLN A 614 -13.80 22.10 -13.24
N SER A 615 -14.07 23.40 -13.11
CA SER A 615 -13.48 24.46 -13.93
C SER A 615 -12.04 24.75 -13.53
N GLU A 616 -11.19 25.16 -14.49
CA GLU A 616 -9.86 25.67 -14.20
C GLU A 616 -9.91 26.80 -13.17
N SER A 617 -9.06 26.68 -12.15
CA SER A 617 -8.99 27.63 -11.05
C SER A 617 -7.54 27.87 -10.66
N ARG A 618 -7.24 29.11 -10.30
CA ARG A 618 -5.94 29.52 -9.75
C ARG A 618 -5.83 29.24 -8.25
N VAL A 619 -6.90 28.77 -7.60
CA VAL A 619 -6.88 28.40 -6.19
C VAL A 619 -6.17 27.05 -6.05
N PRO A 620 -5.07 26.95 -5.28
CA PRO A 620 -4.28 25.72 -5.18
C PRO A 620 -5.08 24.49 -4.72
N GLU A 621 -6.01 24.67 -3.77
CA GLU A 621 -6.88 23.58 -3.30
C GLU A 621 -7.81 23.07 -4.40
N GLU A 622 -8.44 23.96 -5.17
CA GLU A 622 -9.34 23.58 -6.26
C GLU A 622 -8.58 22.89 -7.39
N HIS A 623 -7.34 23.30 -7.65
CA HIS A 623 -6.44 22.60 -8.56
C HIS A 623 -6.17 21.16 -8.09
N SER A 624 -5.68 21.00 -6.86
CA SER A 624 -5.35 19.69 -6.28
C SER A 624 -6.58 18.77 -6.15
N LEU A 625 -7.77 19.32 -5.85
CA LEU A 625 -9.02 18.53 -5.85
C LEU A 625 -9.35 17.96 -7.23
N ARG A 626 -9.07 18.71 -8.31
CA ARG A 626 -9.25 18.23 -9.68
C ARG A 626 -8.27 17.12 -10.01
N GLU A 627 -7.01 17.26 -9.61
CA GLU A 627 -5.99 16.23 -9.83
C GLU A 627 -6.32 14.93 -9.09
N LEU A 628 -6.85 15.02 -7.86
CA LEU A 628 -7.36 13.87 -7.11
C LEU A 628 -8.58 13.23 -7.79
N HIS A 629 -9.49 14.04 -8.35
CA HIS A 629 -10.63 13.55 -9.12
C HIS A 629 -10.17 12.81 -10.39
N ASP A 630 -9.28 13.41 -11.17
CA ASP A 630 -8.69 12.80 -12.37
C ASP A 630 -7.94 11.51 -12.04
N LEU A 631 -7.22 11.47 -10.91
CA LEU A 631 -6.57 10.26 -10.44
C LEU A 631 -7.57 9.14 -10.11
N VAL A 632 -8.70 9.46 -9.45
CA VAL A 632 -9.77 8.48 -9.15
C VAL A 632 -10.38 7.92 -10.43
N LEU A 633 -10.58 8.75 -11.45
CA LEU A 633 -11.03 8.32 -12.78
C LEU A 633 -10.04 7.33 -13.41
N LEU A 634 -8.78 7.75 -13.52
CA LEU A 634 -7.70 6.94 -14.10
C LEU A 634 -7.58 5.60 -13.36
N LEU A 635 -7.58 5.61 -12.02
CA LEU A 635 -7.54 4.39 -11.20
C LEU A 635 -8.70 3.43 -11.49
N SER A 636 -9.93 3.94 -11.56
CA SER A 636 -11.11 3.13 -11.89
C SER A 636 -10.97 2.48 -13.28
N ASP A 637 -10.50 3.25 -14.26
CA ASP A 637 -10.33 2.79 -15.64
C ASP A 637 -9.20 1.77 -15.77
N VAL A 638 -8.05 2.01 -15.11
CA VAL A 638 -6.91 1.07 -15.09
C VAL A 638 -7.30 -0.24 -14.42
N ILE A 639 -8.06 -0.21 -13.32
CA ILE A 639 -8.58 -1.44 -12.69
C ILE A 639 -9.56 -2.15 -13.64
N SER A 640 -10.40 -1.40 -14.38
CA SER A 640 -11.32 -1.99 -15.38
C SER A 640 -10.56 -2.70 -16.48
N PHE A 641 -9.54 -2.03 -17.03
CA PHE A 641 -8.64 -2.54 -18.03
C PHE A 641 -7.92 -3.81 -17.55
N PHE A 642 -7.39 -3.79 -16.32
CA PHE A 642 -6.69 -4.94 -15.77
C PHE A 642 -7.62 -6.14 -15.52
N LEU A 643 -8.83 -5.91 -15.01
CA LEU A 643 -9.86 -6.96 -14.90
C LEU A 643 -10.21 -7.54 -16.27
N TYR A 644 -10.35 -6.70 -17.30
CA TYR A 644 -10.58 -7.16 -18.66
C TYR A 644 -9.40 -7.98 -19.20
N LEU A 645 -8.15 -7.58 -18.92
CA LEU A 645 -6.95 -8.35 -19.29
C LEU A 645 -6.93 -9.74 -18.63
N LEU A 646 -7.37 -9.83 -17.36
CA LEU A 646 -7.46 -11.10 -16.62
C LEU A 646 -8.61 -12.00 -17.12
N ASP A 647 -9.72 -11.41 -17.56
CA ASP A 647 -10.85 -12.16 -18.11
C ASP A 647 -10.57 -12.66 -19.55
N ASN A 648 -9.53 -12.13 -20.21
CA ASN A 648 -9.04 -12.56 -21.53
C ASN A 648 -7.78 -13.45 -21.43
N ASN A 649 -7.23 -13.87 -22.57
CA ASN A 649 -6.03 -14.69 -22.60
C ASN A 649 -4.76 -13.86 -22.30
N THR A 650 -4.53 -13.55 -21.02
CA THR A 650 -3.39 -12.76 -20.53
C THR A 650 -2.06 -13.29 -21.07
N SER A 651 -1.88 -14.61 -21.12
CA SER A 651 -0.67 -15.22 -21.66
C SER A 651 -0.45 -14.88 -23.13
N LYS A 652 -1.49 -14.92 -23.96
CA LYS A 652 -1.38 -14.60 -25.39
C LYS A 652 -1.03 -13.12 -25.61
N VAL A 653 -1.69 -12.22 -24.88
CA VAL A 653 -1.45 -10.77 -24.95
C VAL A 653 -0.02 -10.44 -24.50
N LEU A 654 0.47 -11.04 -23.41
CA LEU A 654 1.83 -10.78 -22.94
C LEU A 654 2.91 -11.36 -23.86
N MET A 655 2.62 -12.49 -24.51
CA MET A 655 3.54 -13.11 -25.46
C MET A 655 3.64 -12.33 -26.78
N SER A 656 2.62 -11.55 -27.16
CA SER A 656 2.71 -10.64 -28.32
C SER A 656 3.56 -9.39 -28.07
N LEU A 657 3.82 -9.06 -26.81
CA LEU A 657 4.68 -7.93 -26.44
C LEU A 657 6.16 -8.26 -26.65
N LYS A 658 6.95 -7.22 -26.95
CA LYS A 658 8.43 -7.27 -26.96
C LYS A 658 8.93 -7.78 -25.61
N PRO A 659 10.01 -8.60 -25.56
CA PRO A 659 10.54 -9.16 -24.32
C PRO A 659 10.85 -8.10 -23.26
N GLU A 660 11.47 -6.99 -23.67
CA GLU A 660 11.81 -5.87 -22.78
C GLU A 660 10.57 -5.23 -22.13
N THR A 661 9.53 -4.94 -22.92
CA THR A 661 8.27 -4.37 -22.42
C THR A 661 7.58 -5.32 -21.45
N ARG A 662 7.66 -6.63 -21.72
CA ARG A 662 7.08 -7.68 -20.87
C ARG A 662 7.75 -7.74 -19.50
N GLU A 663 9.08 -7.72 -19.47
CA GLU A 663 9.84 -7.69 -18.21
C GLU A 663 9.54 -6.43 -17.40
N ARG A 664 9.50 -5.26 -18.06
CA ARG A 664 9.11 -4.00 -17.40
C ARG A 664 7.71 -4.07 -16.81
N PHE A 665 6.73 -4.59 -17.55
CA PHE A 665 5.37 -4.75 -17.04
C PHE A 665 5.30 -5.68 -15.82
N LEU A 666 6.01 -6.81 -15.82
CA LEU A 666 6.06 -7.73 -14.67
C LEU A 666 6.66 -7.07 -13.42
N SER A 667 7.59 -6.11 -13.60
CA SER A 667 8.17 -5.33 -12.51
C SER A 667 7.33 -4.12 -12.08
N SER A 668 6.29 -3.75 -12.84
CA SER A 668 5.51 -2.53 -12.61
C SER A 668 4.38 -2.71 -11.57
N THR A 669 3.89 -1.59 -11.05
CA THR A 669 2.75 -1.48 -10.14
C THR A 669 1.66 -0.57 -10.73
N PHE A 670 0.47 -0.51 -10.11
CA PHE A 670 -0.55 0.46 -10.54
C PHE A 670 -0.05 1.91 -10.44
N LYS A 671 0.74 2.24 -9.41
CA LYS A 671 1.39 3.56 -9.29
C LYS A 671 2.23 3.85 -10.53
N ASP A 672 3.13 2.94 -10.88
CA ASP A 672 4.05 3.15 -12.02
C ASP A 672 3.29 3.30 -13.34
N LEU A 673 2.26 2.48 -13.57
CA LEU A 673 1.45 2.54 -14.79
C LEU A 673 0.72 3.88 -14.98
N ILE A 674 0.32 4.53 -13.90
CA ILE A 674 -0.49 5.76 -13.94
C ILE A 674 0.39 7.02 -13.85
N THR A 675 1.43 7.01 -13.01
CA THR A 675 2.20 8.22 -12.67
C THR A 675 3.50 8.37 -13.45
N THR A 676 3.81 7.48 -14.39
CA THR A 676 5.07 7.54 -15.16
C THR A 676 4.84 7.48 -16.67
N ASN A 677 5.73 8.15 -17.41
CA ASN A 677 5.71 8.11 -18.89
C ASN A 677 5.99 6.70 -19.43
N ASP A 678 6.88 5.93 -18.79
CA ASP A 678 7.17 4.54 -19.16
C ASP A 678 5.95 3.64 -18.91
N GLY A 679 5.29 3.80 -17.75
CA GLY A 679 4.04 3.10 -17.42
C GLY A 679 2.92 3.36 -18.43
N ARG A 680 2.77 4.60 -18.91
CA ARG A 680 1.83 4.94 -19.97
C ARG A 680 2.21 4.28 -21.31
N SER A 681 3.49 4.24 -21.65
CA SER A 681 3.99 3.54 -22.84
C SER A 681 3.67 2.04 -22.80
N ILE A 682 3.93 1.39 -21.66
CA ILE A 682 3.58 -0.03 -21.41
C ILE A 682 2.07 -0.24 -21.54
N SER A 683 1.27 0.68 -21.02
CA SER A 683 -0.19 0.62 -21.09
C SER A 683 -0.70 0.67 -22.54
N SER A 684 -0.10 1.51 -23.38
CA SER A 684 -0.40 1.59 -24.81
C SER A 684 -0.03 0.30 -25.54
N ASP A 685 1.12 -0.30 -25.21
CA ASP A 685 1.54 -1.59 -25.78
C ASP A 685 0.62 -2.74 -25.35
N LEU A 686 0.16 -2.75 -24.10
CA LEU A 686 -0.85 -3.71 -23.62
C LEU A 686 -2.18 -3.52 -24.35
N ALA A 687 -2.61 -2.27 -24.56
CA ALA A 687 -3.80 -1.98 -25.35
C ALA A 687 -3.65 -2.50 -26.78
N PHE A 688 -2.49 -2.35 -27.42
CA PHE A 688 -2.23 -2.91 -28.76
C PHE A 688 -2.34 -4.44 -28.77
N GLY A 689 -1.79 -5.13 -27.77
CA GLY A 689 -1.89 -6.59 -27.67
C GLY A 689 -3.34 -7.06 -27.49
N ILE A 690 -4.14 -6.33 -26.72
CA ILE A 690 -5.58 -6.61 -26.54
C ILE A 690 -6.36 -6.31 -27.83
N ILE A 691 -6.09 -5.18 -28.51
CA ILE A 691 -6.71 -4.83 -29.80
C ILE A 691 -6.40 -5.92 -30.82
N ASP A 692 -5.16 -6.40 -30.91
CA ASP A 692 -4.76 -7.46 -31.84
C ASP A 692 -5.51 -8.77 -31.55
N ASP A 693 -5.60 -9.18 -30.28
CA ASP A 693 -6.31 -10.39 -29.88
C ASP A 693 -7.84 -10.29 -30.05
N THR A 694 -8.43 -9.12 -29.82
CA THR A 694 -9.87 -8.89 -29.99
C THR A 694 -10.23 -8.76 -31.48
N LEU A 695 -9.40 -8.09 -32.28
CA LEU A 695 -9.57 -8.00 -33.72
C LEU A 695 -9.45 -9.39 -34.38
N ALA A 696 -8.56 -10.25 -33.90
CA ALA A 696 -8.46 -11.64 -34.36
C ALA A 696 -9.72 -12.46 -34.04
N ARG A 697 -10.51 -12.08 -33.03
CA ARG A 697 -11.76 -12.74 -32.65
C ARG A 697 -12.98 -12.22 -33.41
N TYR A 698 -13.09 -10.90 -33.59
CA TYR A 698 -14.29 -10.26 -34.12
C TYR A 698 -14.17 -9.70 -35.55
N GLY A 699 -12.95 -9.50 -36.05
CA GLY A 699 -12.70 -9.07 -37.43
C GLY A 699 -13.13 -7.64 -37.80
N ASN A 700 -13.61 -6.84 -36.84
CA ASN A 700 -14.07 -5.47 -37.07
C ASN A 700 -13.52 -4.51 -36.01
N LEU A 701 -12.82 -3.47 -36.45
CA LEU A 701 -12.18 -2.47 -35.58
C LEU A 701 -13.19 -1.61 -34.80
N ASP A 702 -14.33 -1.28 -35.40
CA ASP A 702 -15.35 -0.45 -34.73
C ASP A 702 -15.98 -1.19 -33.55
N ILE A 703 -16.15 -2.52 -33.67
CA ILE A 703 -16.58 -3.39 -32.57
C ILE A 703 -15.51 -3.44 -31.48
N VAL A 704 -14.24 -3.49 -31.85
CA VAL A 704 -13.12 -3.47 -30.89
C VAL A 704 -13.08 -2.14 -30.12
N ILE A 705 -13.28 -1.01 -30.79
CA ILE A 705 -13.36 0.30 -30.15
C ILE A 705 -14.52 0.36 -29.15
N ASP A 706 -15.73 -0.07 -29.54
CA ASP A 706 -16.90 -0.08 -28.63
C ASP A 706 -16.67 -0.98 -27.41
N ILE A 707 -16.06 -2.16 -27.59
CA ILE A 707 -15.68 -3.06 -26.48
C ILE A 707 -14.66 -2.38 -25.57
N LEU A 708 -13.63 -1.74 -26.13
CA LEU A 708 -12.59 -1.10 -25.34
C LEU A 708 -13.09 0.15 -24.61
N GLU A 709 -13.89 1.01 -25.25
CA GLU A 709 -14.50 2.17 -24.59
C GLU A 709 -15.39 1.74 -23.42
N LYS A 710 -16.15 0.66 -23.59
CA LYS A 710 -17.03 0.12 -22.54
C LYS A 710 -16.26 -0.49 -21.36
N HIS A 711 -15.11 -1.10 -21.60
CA HIS A 711 -14.37 -1.86 -20.59
C HIS A 711 -13.11 -1.16 -20.05
N CYS A 712 -12.58 -0.16 -20.75
CA CYS A 712 -11.29 0.46 -20.49
C CYS A 712 -11.36 1.99 -20.32
N GLY A 713 -12.53 2.61 -20.58
CA GLY A 713 -12.77 4.03 -20.31
C GLY A 713 -11.74 4.96 -20.96
N SER A 714 -11.21 5.92 -20.20
CA SER A 714 -10.18 6.87 -20.65
C SER A 714 -8.77 6.28 -20.72
N PHE A 715 -8.57 5.06 -20.24
CA PHE A 715 -7.26 4.43 -20.22
C PHE A 715 -6.83 3.90 -21.60
N CYS A 716 -7.80 3.40 -22.38
CA CYS A 716 -7.66 2.98 -23.78
C CYS A 716 -8.83 3.55 -24.59
N ASP A 717 -8.59 4.62 -25.35
CA ASP A 717 -9.64 5.36 -26.07
C ASP A 717 -9.57 5.18 -27.61
N ALA A 718 -10.46 5.83 -28.35
CA ALA A 718 -10.45 5.80 -29.81
C ALA A 718 -9.13 6.28 -30.43
N SER A 719 -8.37 7.15 -29.75
CA SER A 719 -7.06 7.61 -30.20
C SER A 719 -6.04 6.48 -30.16
N ASP A 720 -6.11 5.58 -29.17
CA ASP A 720 -5.25 4.41 -29.08
C ASP A 720 -5.54 3.39 -30.20
N ALA A 721 -6.80 3.25 -30.62
CA ALA A 721 -7.16 2.42 -31.77
C ALA A 721 -6.65 3.01 -33.10
N LEU A 722 -6.72 4.34 -33.27
CA LEU A 722 -6.13 5.02 -34.43
C LEU A 722 -4.60 4.95 -34.42
N LEU A 723 -3.97 5.05 -33.25
CA LEU A 723 -2.53 4.88 -33.08
C LEU A 723 -2.09 3.46 -33.44
N TYR A 724 -2.84 2.45 -32.98
CA TYR A 724 -2.62 1.04 -33.34
C TYR A 724 -2.75 0.83 -34.85
N LYS A 725 -3.77 1.42 -35.50
CA LYS A 725 -3.95 1.33 -36.95
C LYS A 725 -2.76 1.91 -37.71
N ALA A 726 -2.30 3.09 -37.31
CA ALA A 726 -1.10 3.71 -37.89
C ALA A 726 0.14 2.83 -37.68
N TYR A 727 0.31 2.24 -36.49
CA TYR A 727 1.41 1.33 -36.18
C TYR A 727 1.41 0.08 -37.08
N LYS A 728 0.25 -0.57 -37.26
CA LYS A 728 0.13 -1.73 -38.16
C LYS A 728 0.41 -1.39 -39.62
N GLN A 729 0.04 -0.20 -40.09
CA GLN A 729 0.39 0.26 -41.43
C GLN A 729 1.91 0.43 -41.61
N ILE A 730 2.59 0.97 -40.59
CA ILE A 730 4.05 1.11 -40.60
C ILE A 730 4.74 -0.27 -40.57
N GLU A 731 4.26 -1.19 -39.75
CA GLU A 731 4.78 -2.58 -39.72
C GLU A 731 4.54 -3.30 -41.05
N ALA A 732 3.36 -3.13 -41.67
CA ALA A 732 3.07 -3.70 -42.99
C ALA A 732 4.03 -3.15 -44.06
N ALA A 733 4.35 -1.85 -44.01
CA ALA A 733 5.28 -1.22 -44.94
C ALA A 733 6.71 -1.79 -44.83
N LYS A 734 7.14 -2.31 -43.67
CA LYS A 734 8.44 -2.98 -43.51
C LYS A 734 8.56 -4.27 -44.32
N GLY A 735 7.44 -4.98 -44.52
CA GLY A 735 7.38 -6.24 -45.27
C GLY A 735 6.98 -6.08 -46.74
N GLU A 736 6.63 -4.86 -47.18
CA GLU A 736 6.09 -4.62 -48.51
C GLU A 736 7.20 -4.52 -49.56
N VAL A 737 7.09 -5.30 -50.63
CA VAL A 737 8.10 -5.38 -51.70
C VAL A 737 8.02 -4.16 -52.64
N SER A 738 6.84 -3.53 -52.76
CA SER A 738 6.60 -2.40 -53.65
C SER A 738 6.82 -1.06 -52.95
N ALA A 739 7.92 -0.37 -53.29
CA ALA A 739 8.27 0.93 -52.71
C ALA A 739 7.14 1.99 -52.80
N PRO A 740 6.38 2.13 -53.92
CA PRO A 740 5.27 3.08 -53.98
C PRO A 740 4.11 2.74 -53.04
N ARG A 741 3.79 1.45 -52.87
CA ARG A 741 2.73 1.01 -51.96
C ARG A 741 3.15 1.17 -50.50
N ALA A 742 4.40 0.83 -50.19
CA ALA A 742 4.98 1.05 -48.87
C ALA A 742 4.90 2.55 -48.51
N ARG A 743 5.31 3.44 -49.42
CA ARG A 743 5.23 4.89 -49.20
C ARG A 743 3.79 5.40 -49.03
N CYS A 744 2.84 4.92 -49.84
CA CYS A 744 1.43 5.30 -49.71
C CYS A 744 0.87 4.89 -48.33
N ALA A 745 1.20 3.70 -47.83
CA ALA A 745 0.81 3.26 -46.49
C ALA A 745 1.42 4.12 -45.37
N LEU A 746 2.67 4.56 -45.53
CA LEU A 746 3.36 5.46 -44.58
C LEU A 746 2.76 6.88 -44.58
N GLU A 747 2.30 7.37 -45.74
CA GLU A 747 1.60 8.65 -45.85
C GLU A 747 0.22 8.59 -45.19
N GLU A 748 -0.53 7.50 -45.40
CA GLU A 748 -1.81 7.26 -44.72
C GLU A 748 -1.64 7.16 -43.19
N SER A 749 -0.61 6.46 -42.72
CA SER A 749 -0.34 6.36 -41.28
C SER A 749 0.00 7.73 -40.68
N LEU A 750 0.75 8.58 -41.39
CA LEU A 750 1.02 9.94 -40.94
C LEU A 750 -0.26 10.78 -40.83
N GLN A 751 -1.20 10.65 -41.78
CA GLN A 751 -2.49 11.36 -41.71
C GLN A 751 -3.32 10.94 -40.49
N LEU A 752 -3.31 9.65 -40.13
CA LEU A 752 -3.95 9.17 -38.91
C LEU A 752 -3.28 9.76 -37.67
N LEU A 753 -1.94 9.73 -37.60
CA LEU A 753 -1.17 10.26 -36.47
C LEU A 753 -1.39 11.77 -36.28
N LYS A 754 -1.47 12.55 -37.37
CA LYS A 754 -1.77 13.99 -37.31
C LYS A 754 -3.14 14.27 -36.66
N ARG A 755 -4.16 13.45 -36.91
CA ARG A 755 -5.49 13.63 -36.30
C ARG A 755 -5.48 13.48 -34.79
N ILE A 756 -4.57 12.66 -34.25
CA ILE A 756 -4.48 12.35 -32.82
C ILE A 756 -3.22 12.92 -32.17
N ALA A 757 -2.54 13.87 -32.81
CA ALA A 757 -1.17 14.26 -32.45
C ALA A 757 -1.01 14.71 -30.99
N ILE A 758 -2.03 15.38 -30.43
CA ILE A 758 -2.06 15.81 -29.02
C ILE A 758 -2.17 14.63 -28.04
N HIS A 759 -2.69 13.48 -28.48
CA HIS A 759 -2.92 12.27 -27.69
C HIS A 759 -1.78 11.25 -27.77
N ILE A 760 -0.79 11.43 -28.67
CA ILE A 760 0.32 10.48 -28.81
C ILE A 760 1.40 10.76 -27.75
N PRO A 761 1.74 9.81 -26.86
CA PRO A 761 2.82 10.00 -25.89
C PRO A 761 4.18 10.19 -26.57
N TYR A 762 5.05 11.01 -25.97
CA TYR A 762 6.40 11.26 -26.46
C TYR A 762 7.20 9.99 -26.86
N GLU A 763 7.23 8.96 -25.98
CA GLU A 763 8.01 7.74 -26.26
C GLU A 763 7.51 7.01 -27.52
N LYS A 764 6.20 7.06 -27.80
CA LYS A 764 5.62 6.49 -29.02
C LYS A 764 5.91 7.34 -30.24
N VAL A 765 5.90 8.67 -30.12
CA VAL A 765 6.36 9.56 -31.18
C VAL A 765 7.81 9.25 -31.57
N ARG A 766 8.69 9.04 -30.57
CA ARG A 766 10.09 8.66 -30.79
C ARG A 766 10.23 7.30 -31.47
N GLU A 767 9.50 6.28 -31.01
CA GLU A 767 9.51 4.92 -31.61
C GLU A 767 9.02 4.94 -33.08
N ILE A 768 7.93 5.66 -33.35
CA ILE A 768 7.35 5.79 -34.68
C ILE A 768 8.27 6.58 -35.61
N ALA A 769 8.83 7.70 -35.15
CA ALA A 769 9.74 8.51 -35.94
C ALA A 769 11.02 7.74 -36.31
N LYS A 770 11.58 6.97 -35.37
CA LYS A 770 12.69 6.05 -35.66
C LYS A 770 12.32 4.95 -36.65
N SER A 771 11.09 4.44 -36.59
CA SER A 771 10.59 3.46 -37.56
C SER A 771 10.50 4.06 -38.97
N TYR A 772 9.99 5.29 -39.13
CA TYR A 772 10.01 5.99 -40.43
C TYR A 772 11.44 6.21 -40.95
N LEU A 773 12.36 6.60 -40.06
CA LEU A 773 13.76 6.80 -40.43
C LEU A 773 14.43 5.49 -40.89
N SER A 774 14.15 4.37 -40.22
CA SER A 774 14.66 3.04 -40.61
C SER A 774 14.15 2.56 -41.98
N LEU A 775 13.00 3.10 -42.42
CA LEU A 775 12.41 2.86 -43.74
C LEU A 775 12.88 3.87 -44.80
N GLY A 776 13.80 4.78 -44.46
CA GLY A 776 14.35 5.77 -45.39
C GLY A 776 13.48 7.02 -45.59
N GLU A 777 12.40 7.18 -44.83
CA GLU A 777 11.49 8.34 -44.92
C GLU A 777 11.74 9.35 -43.79
N SER A 778 12.87 10.07 -43.86
CA SER A 778 13.25 11.08 -42.87
C SER A 778 12.30 12.28 -42.81
N VAL A 779 11.68 12.64 -43.94
CA VAL A 779 10.75 13.77 -44.02
C VAL A 779 9.49 13.49 -43.19
N LEU A 780 8.91 12.29 -43.32
CA LEU A 780 7.73 11.89 -42.53
C LEU A 780 8.03 11.81 -41.04
N ALA A 781 9.24 11.33 -40.68
CA ALA A 781 9.69 11.24 -39.29
C ALA A 781 9.72 12.64 -38.62
N VAL A 782 10.33 13.61 -39.29
CA VAL A 782 10.44 14.99 -38.82
C VAL A 782 9.06 15.67 -38.78
N GLU A 783 8.24 15.48 -39.81
CA GLU A 783 6.92 16.09 -39.92
C GLU A 783 5.98 15.65 -38.80
N LEU A 784 6.04 14.37 -38.40
CA LEU A 784 5.29 13.87 -37.24
C LEU A 784 5.65 14.63 -35.95
N VAL A 785 6.95 14.75 -35.66
CA VAL A 785 7.43 15.39 -34.42
C VAL A 785 7.02 16.86 -34.39
N ILE A 786 7.18 17.58 -35.50
CA ILE A 786 6.76 18.99 -35.62
C ILE A 786 5.27 19.14 -35.37
N PHE A 787 4.45 18.26 -35.95
CA PHE A 787 3.00 18.35 -35.78
C PHE A 787 2.60 18.07 -34.33
N CYS A 788 3.24 17.12 -33.65
CA CYS A 788 3.06 16.86 -32.23
C CYS A 788 3.47 18.05 -31.35
N VAL A 789 4.55 18.76 -31.70
CA VAL A 789 4.97 20.02 -31.04
C VAL A 789 3.89 21.09 -31.22
N LYS A 790 3.49 21.38 -32.47
CA LYS A 790 2.47 22.41 -32.77
C LYS A 790 1.14 22.15 -32.07
N SER A 791 0.72 20.89 -31.97
CA SER A 791 -0.52 20.52 -31.27
C SER A 791 -0.48 20.77 -29.76
N ARG A 792 0.71 20.97 -29.17
CA ARG A 792 0.94 21.22 -27.74
C ARG A 792 1.32 22.66 -27.44
N GLU A 793 1.34 23.55 -28.45
CA GLU A 793 1.58 24.97 -28.24
C GLU A 793 0.30 25.64 -27.70
N PRO A 794 0.41 26.48 -26.65
CA PRO A 794 -0.75 27.22 -26.15
C PRO A 794 -1.26 28.19 -27.22
N THR A 795 -2.58 28.18 -27.47
CA THR A 795 -3.27 28.97 -28.51
C THR A 795 -3.13 30.49 -28.34
N HIS A 796 -2.53 30.97 -27.25
CA HIS A 796 -2.33 32.40 -26.94
C HIS A 796 -0.88 32.89 -27.09
N ALA A 797 0.05 32.09 -27.61
CA ALA A 797 1.45 32.51 -27.81
C ALA A 797 1.66 33.42 -29.06
N SER A 798 0.59 33.88 -29.72
CA SER A 798 0.69 34.93 -30.73
C SER A 798 0.56 36.30 -30.06
N SER A 799 1.67 37.04 -30.05
CA SER A 799 1.82 38.47 -29.74
C SER A 799 1.59 38.93 -28.30
N SER A 800 2.60 38.80 -27.45
CA SER A 800 2.87 39.80 -26.41
C SER A 800 4.37 39.90 -26.13
N THR A 801 5.07 40.65 -26.98
CA THR A 801 6.24 41.41 -26.53
C THR A 801 5.79 42.33 -25.39
N GLU A 802 6.54 42.40 -24.30
CA GLU A 802 6.33 43.28 -23.12
C GLU A 802 5.56 42.68 -21.93
N PHE A 803 6.02 41.59 -21.28
CA PHE A 803 6.00 41.41 -19.81
C PHE A 803 6.88 40.19 -19.43
N PRO A 804 7.56 40.16 -18.26
CA PRO A 804 8.41 39.04 -17.90
C PRO A 804 7.56 37.86 -17.40
N ALA A 805 7.21 36.95 -18.30
CA ALA A 805 6.67 35.63 -17.97
C ALA A 805 7.81 34.74 -17.46
N LYS A 806 7.74 34.27 -16.21
CA LYS A 806 8.84 33.49 -15.61
C LYS A 806 8.44 32.12 -15.04
N GLN A 807 7.16 31.72 -15.07
CA GLN A 807 6.73 30.41 -14.54
C GLN A 807 5.94 29.57 -15.54
N ASP A 808 4.87 30.11 -16.14
CA ASP A 808 4.09 29.39 -17.17
C ASP A 808 4.92 29.07 -18.43
N ASP A 809 5.81 29.98 -18.83
CA ASP A 809 6.67 29.78 -20.01
C ASP A 809 7.70 28.66 -19.78
N MET A 810 8.25 28.55 -18.56
CA MET A 810 9.20 27.50 -18.20
C MET A 810 8.55 26.11 -18.20
N GLU A 811 7.34 25.99 -17.67
CA GLU A 811 6.59 24.72 -17.68
C GLU A 811 6.20 24.29 -19.10
N SER A 812 5.77 25.23 -19.94
CA SER A 812 5.46 24.97 -21.35
C SER A 812 6.70 24.51 -22.13
N MET A 813 7.88 25.00 -21.76
CA MET A 813 9.14 24.63 -22.39
C MET A 813 9.58 23.23 -21.95
N HIS A 814 9.42 22.87 -20.68
CA HIS A 814 9.74 21.54 -20.16
C HIS A 814 8.91 20.43 -20.83
N LEU A 815 7.63 20.69 -21.15
CA LEU A 815 6.78 19.74 -21.87
C LEU A 815 7.21 19.54 -23.35
N ARG A 816 7.78 20.56 -23.99
CA ARG A 816 8.21 20.53 -25.41
C ARG A 816 9.63 20.02 -25.61
N GLN A 817 10.51 20.18 -24.61
CA GLN A 817 11.91 19.83 -24.67
C GLN A 817 12.21 18.38 -25.14
N PRO A 818 11.48 17.33 -24.70
CA PRO A 818 11.70 15.97 -25.20
C PRO A 818 11.51 15.85 -26.72
N PHE A 819 10.51 16.54 -27.27
CA PHE A 819 10.24 16.54 -28.71
C PHE A 819 11.35 17.27 -29.49
N TYR A 820 11.90 18.35 -28.92
CA TYR A 820 13.03 19.07 -29.54
C TYR A 820 14.29 18.21 -29.57
N ASN A 821 14.55 17.45 -28.49
CA ASN A 821 15.63 16.46 -28.46
C ASN A 821 15.45 15.37 -29.51
N CYS A 822 14.24 14.81 -29.63
CA CYS A 822 13.94 13.81 -30.64
C CYS A 822 14.16 14.36 -32.06
N LEU A 823 13.74 15.60 -32.30
CA LEU A 823 13.94 16.26 -33.59
C LEU A 823 15.42 16.45 -33.92
N PHE A 824 16.23 16.86 -32.93
CA PHE A 824 17.68 16.95 -33.08
C PHE A 824 18.33 15.59 -33.37
N ASP A 825 17.97 14.55 -32.61
CA ASP A 825 18.46 13.18 -32.81
C ASP A 825 18.16 12.70 -34.25
N LEU A 826 16.93 12.91 -34.73
CA LEU A 826 16.50 12.54 -36.09
C LEU A 826 17.29 13.28 -37.17
N LEU A 827 17.53 14.59 -37.00
CA LEU A 827 18.32 15.38 -37.95
C LEU A 827 19.77 14.89 -37.98
N LYS A 828 20.36 14.63 -36.82
CA LYS A 828 21.72 14.10 -36.70
C LYS A 828 21.85 12.73 -37.37
N GLU A 829 20.97 11.79 -37.06
CA GLU A 829 20.95 10.46 -37.70
C GLU A 829 20.71 10.56 -39.22
N THR A 830 19.87 11.51 -39.66
CA THR A 830 19.64 11.77 -41.09
C THR A 830 20.88 12.31 -41.81
N MET A 831 21.69 13.14 -41.14
CA MET A 831 22.96 13.61 -41.69
C MET A 831 23.96 12.46 -41.86
N GLU A 832 24.11 11.64 -40.82
CA GLU A 832 25.07 10.53 -40.75
C GLU A 832 24.68 9.36 -41.65
N SER A 833 23.38 9.15 -41.92
CA SER A 833 22.89 8.03 -42.70
C SER A 833 23.35 8.06 -44.17
N THR A 834 23.88 6.94 -44.65
CA THR A 834 24.26 6.73 -46.06
C THR A 834 23.12 6.22 -46.94
N SER A 835 22.02 5.74 -46.33
CA SER A 835 20.87 5.17 -47.05
C SER A 835 19.86 6.23 -47.53
N ILE A 836 19.95 7.46 -47.01
CA ILE A 836 19.03 8.55 -47.32
C ILE A 836 19.62 9.44 -48.43
N SER A 837 18.83 9.74 -49.45
CA SER A 837 19.27 10.57 -50.57
C SER A 837 19.56 12.02 -50.15
N GLY A 838 20.52 12.69 -50.81
CA GLY A 838 20.85 14.09 -50.52
C GLY A 838 19.65 15.06 -50.64
N ALA A 839 18.73 14.78 -51.56
CA ALA A 839 17.48 15.54 -51.72
C ALA A 839 16.56 15.40 -50.51
N GLN A 840 16.37 14.17 -49.99
CA GLN A 840 15.57 13.93 -48.78
C GLN A 840 16.22 14.55 -47.53
N LYS A 841 17.56 14.53 -47.44
CA LYS A 841 18.28 15.22 -46.35
C LYS A 841 17.97 16.71 -46.36
N SER A 842 18.16 17.37 -47.51
CA SER A 842 17.88 18.80 -47.66
C SER A 842 16.42 19.13 -47.36
N GLN A 843 15.48 18.30 -47.82
CA GLN A 843 14.06 18.48 -47.58
C GLN A 843 13.69 18.33 -46.09
N ALA A 844 14.27 17.38 -45.36
CA ALA A 844 14.03 17.22 -43.93
C ALA A 844 14.46 18.47 -43.13
N PHE A 845 15.63 19.05 -43.46
CA PHE A 845 16.09 20.30 -42.85
C PHE A 845 15.20 21.50 -43.21
N GLN A 846 14.77 21.60 -44.47
CA GLN A 846 13.84 22.65 -44.90
C GLN A 846 12.50 22.58 -44.17
N VAL A 847 11.98 21.38 -43.90
CA VAL A 847 10.72 21.21 -43.16
C VAL A 847 10.85 21.69 -41.71
N VAL A 848 11.97 21.40 -41.03
CA VAL A 848 12.22 21.91 -39.66
C VAL A 848 12.34 23.41 -39.64
N PHE A 849 13.25 23.95 -40.46
CA PHE A 849 13.59 25.37 -40.45
C PHE A 849 12.51 26.24 -41.11
N GLY A 850 11.55 25.64 -41.82
CA GLY A 850 10.36 26.33 -42.32
C GLY A 850 9.29 26.59 -41.26
N VAL A 851 9.45 26.10 -40.03
CA VAL A 851 8.51 26.36 -38.93
C VAL A 851 8.81 27.73 -38.31
N ASP A 852 7.82 28.62 -38.25
CA ASP A 852 7.99 29.92 -37.58
C ASP A 852 7.90 29.77 -36.05
N ASN A 853 8.94 29.22 -35.43
CA ASN A 853 9.07 29.09 -33.98
C ASN A 853 10.52 29.41 -33.54
N VAL A 854 10.68 30.55 -32.87
CA VAL A 854 11.98 31.07 -32.43
C VAL A 854 12.62 30.18 -31.36
N ASP A 855 11.83 29.74 -30.37
CA ASP A 855 12.31 28.90 -29.27
C ASP A 855 12.86 27.57 -29.77
N LEU A 856 12.15 26.94 -30.73
CA LEU A 856 12.58 25.71 -31.37
C LEU A 856 13.92 25.90 -32.09
N HIS A 857 14.04 26.96 -32.91
CA HIS A 857 15.26 27.25 -33.66
C HIS A 857 16.44 27.50 -32.72
N HIS A 858 16.26 28.35 -31.70
CA HIS A 858 17.28 28.66 -30.71
C HIS A 858 17.72 27.41 -29.94
N TYR A 859 16.76 26.54 -29.58
CA TYR A 859 17.06 25.27 -28.92
C TYR A 859 17.93 24.36 -29.80
N LEU A 860 17.52 24.16 -31.06
CA LEU A 860 18.25 23.31 -32.00
C LEU A 860 19.65 23.85 -32.26
N TYR A 861 19.81 25.16 -32.49
CA TYR A 861 21.12 25.77 -32.73
C TYR A 861 22.07 25.53 -31.55
N ASN A 862 21.59 25.67 -30.31
CA ASN A 862 22.37 25.32 -29.12
C ASN A 862 22.79 23.83 -29.12
N GLN A 863 21.89 22.91 -29.48
CA GLN A 863 22.22 21.48 -29.55
C GLN A 863 23.26 21.16 -30.64
N PHE A 864 23.16 21.78 -31.82
CA PHE A 864 24.15 21.64 -32.89
C PHE A 864 25.53 22.15 -32.46
N ILE A 865 25.59 23.27 -31.72
CA ILE A 865 26.84 23.80 -31.16
C ILE A 865 27.43 22.83 -30.13
N ASN A 866 26.62 22.38 -29.16
CA ASN A 866 27.05 21.46 -28.11
C ASN A 866 27.53 20.10 -28.67
N ALA A 867 26.99 19.66 -29.81
CA ALA A 867 27.39 18.44 -30.49
C ALA A 867 28.60 18.59 -31.43
N ASN A 868 29.25 19.76 -31.47
CA ASN A 868 30.34 20.10 -32.40
C ASN A 868 29.93 20.02 -33.89
N LEU A 869 28.65 20.25 -34.20
CA LEU A 869 28.08 20.24 -35.55
C LEU A 869 27.84 21.66 -36.10
N GLY A 870 28.39 22.69 -35.45
CA GLY A 870 28.27 24.09 -35.86
C GLY A 870 28.64 24.36 -37.34
N PRO A 871 29.75 23.85 -37.88
CA PRO A 871 30.10 24.06 -39.29
C PRO A 871 29.07 23.51 -40.27
N GLU A 872 28.42 22.39 -39.95
CA GLU A 872 27.35 21.84 -40.77
C GLU A 872 26.07 22.67 -40.67
N LEU A 873 25.79 23.24 -39.49
CA LEU A 873 24.67 24.16 -39.29
C LEU A 873 24.78 25.40 -40.19
N ILE A 874 25.99 25.96 -40.34
CA ILE A 874 26.23 27.11 -41.24
C ILE A 874 25.92 26.76 -42.69
N LYS A 875 26.33 25.58 -43.17
CA LYS A 875 26.08 25.15 -44.56
C LYS A 875 24.60 25.08 -44.90
N LEU A 876 23.76 24.79 -43.91
CA LEU A 876 22.30 24.68 -44.07
C LEU A 876 21.61 26.05 -44.17
N MET A 877 22.28 27.14 -43.81
CA MET A 877 21.76 28.51 -43.81
C MET A 877 20.36 28.65 -43.17
N PRO A 878 20.19 28.22 -41.90
CA PRO A 878 18.89 28.24 -41.25
C PRO A 878 18.47 29.67 -40.85
N PRO A 879 17.17 29.94 -40.72
CA PRO A 879 16.65 31.30 -40.50
C PRO A 879 17.04 31.86 -39.15
N ARG A 880 17.31 33.18 -39.08
CA ARG A 880 17.65 33.89 -37.84
C ARG A 880 18.88 33.35 -37.08
N LEU A 881 19.78 32.63 -37.77
CA LEU A 881 21.02 32.13 -37.16
C LEU A 881 21.91 33.26 -36.66
N GLU A 882 22.04 34.35 -37.43
CA GLU A 882 22.84 35.51 -37.05
C GLU A 882 22.30 36.19 -35.77
N GLU A 883 20.99 36.42 -35.72
CA GLU A 883 20.29 37.02 -34.56
C GLU A 883 20.50 36.18 -33.29
N PHE A 884 20.40 34.85 -33.41
CA PHE A 884 20.66 33.94 -32.31
C PHE A 884 22.11 33.97 -31.84
N LEU A 885 23.08 33.96 -32.75
CA LEU A 885 24.51 33.96 -32.40
C LEU A 885 24.95 35.30 -31.76
N GLN A 886 24.24 36.39 -32.06
CA GLN A 886 24.37 37.69 -31.40
C GLN A 886 23.62 37.79 -30.06
N SER A 887 22.78 36.81 -29.70
CA SER A 887 22.01 36.85 -28.45
C SER A 887 22.84 36.40 -27.25
N GLU A 888 22.57 36.96 -26.06
CA GLU A 888 23.12 36.42 -24.81
C GLU A 888 22.61 34.98 -24.57
N PRO A 889 23.38 34.10 -23.91
CA PRO A 889 24.76 34.27 -23.44
C PRO A 889 25.81 34.11 -24.57
N HIS A 890 26.83 34.97 -24.56
CA HIS A 890 27.95 34.94 -25.49
C HIS A 890 29.02 33.92 -25.06
N THR A 891 28.78 32.64 -25.33
CA THR A 891 29.79 31.60 -25.12
C THR A 891 30.87 31.67 -26.20
N ILE A 892 32.10 31.25 -25.87
CA ILE A 892 33.24 31.24 -26.81
C ILE A 892 32.85 30.49 -28.09
N ASP A 893 32.23 29.32 -27.97
CA ASP A 893 31.83 28.50 -29.12
C ASP A 893 30.73 29.16 -29.98
N ARG A 894 29.82 29.95 -29.39
CA ARG A 894 28.80 30.72 -30.15
C ARG A 894 29.42 31.87 -30.94
N ILE A 895 30.34 32.61 -30.33
CA ILE A 895 31.01 33.75 -30.98
C ILE A 895 31.98 33.24 -32.06
N GLU A 896 32.63 32.11 -31.82
CA GLU A 896 33.47 31.45 -32.83
C GLU A 896 32.62 31.01 -34.03
N LEU A 897 31.44 30.43 -33.77
CA LEU A 897 30.51 30.08 -34.83
C LEU A 897 29.95 31.31 -35.57
N LEU A 898 29.75 32.44 -34.89
CA LEU A 898 29.37 33.72 -35.50
C LEU A 898 30.44 34.21 -36.48
N ALA A 899 31.71 34.14 -36.08
CA ALA A 899 32.83 34.51 -36.94
C ALA A 899 32.96 33.58 -38.16
N ASP A 900 32.75 32.27 -37.97
CA ASP A 900 32.71 31.29 -39.06
C ASP A 900 31.50 31.50 -39.99
N TYR A 901 30.33 31.91 -39.47
CA TYR A 901 29.14 32.27 -40.24
C TYR A 901 29.38 33.51 -41.11
N TYR A 902 29.99 34.56 -40.56
CA TYR A 902 30.37 35.75 -41.32
C TYR A 902 31.37 35.42 -42.42
N ARG A 903 32.33 34.53 -42.16
CA ARG A 903 33.27 34.07 -43.18
C ARG A 903 32.56 33.28 -44.29
N TYR A 904 31.59 32.43 -43.95
CA TYR A 904 30.84 31.63 -44.94
C TYR A 904 29.91 32.48 -45.81
N THR A 905 29.33 33.55 -45.25
CA THR A 905 28.46 34.50 -45.96
C THR A 905 29.22 35.62 -46.69
N GLU A 906 30.54 35.49 -46.80
CA GLU A 906 31.46 36.46 -47.42
C GLU A 906 31.50 37.86 -46.74
N GLN A 907 31.02 37.96 -45.50
CA GLN A 907 31.12 39.13 -44.63
C GLN A 907 32.49 39.17 -43.92
N TYR A 908 33.56 39.27 -44.71
CA TYR A 908 34.94 39.12 -44.21
C TYR A 908 35.37 40.17 -43.20
N GLU A 909 34.77 41.36 -43.24
CA GLU A 909 35.07 42.43 -42.29
C GLU A 909 34.57 42.08 -40.89
N GLN A 910 33.30 41.73 -40.76
CA GLN A 910 32.68 41.31 -39.49
C GLN A 910 33.42 40.09 -38.95
N ALA A 911 33.72 39.10 -39.80
CA ALA A 911 34.50 37.92 -39.41
C ALA A 911 35.88 38.29 -38.83
N ALA A 912 36.60 39.23 -39.45
CA ALA A 912 37.92 39.66 -38.99
C ALA A 912 37.87 40.33 -37.60
N TYR A 913 36.89 41.20 -37.37
CA TYR A 913 36.68 41.82 -36.06
C TYR A 913 36.27 40.81 -34.99
N THR A 914 35.34 39.90 -35.30
CA THR A 914 34.87 38.89 -34.32
C THR A 914 35.97 37.90 -33.92
N PHE A 915 36.78 37.42 -34.87
CA PHE A 915 37.94 36.57 -34.55
C PHE A 915 39.03 37.31 -33.77
N GLY A 916 39.29 38.59 -34.10
CA GLY A 916 40.23 39.42 -33.34
C GLY A 916 39.77 39.64 -31.90
N TRP A 917 38.49 39.96 -31.72
CA TRP A 917 37.87 40.13 -30.41
C TRP A 917 37.94 38.85 -29.57
N LEU A 918 37.72 37.67 -30.18
CA LEU A 918 37.85 36.38 -29.51
C LEU A 918 39.26 36.12 -28.99
N ALA A 919 40.28 36.43 -29.79
CA ALA A 919 41.67 36.25 -29.42
C ALA A 919 42.11 37.18 -28.28
N GLU A 920 41.60 38.42 -28.26
CA GLU A 920 41.91 39.41 -27.21
C GLU A 920 41.21 39.12 -25.88
N ASN A 921 39.94 38.67 -25.91
CA ASN A 921 39.10 38.60 -24.71
C ASN A 921 39.02 37.20 -24.07
N SER A 922 39.55 36.15 -24.71
CA SER A 922 39.46 34.78 -24.20
C SER A 922 40.71 34.39 -23.39
N THR A 923 40.71 34.62 -22.07
CA THR A 923 41.87 34.41 -21.18
C THR A 923 42.15 32.95 -20.79
N ASN A 924 41.20 32.03 -21.01
CA ASN A 924 41.25 30.62 -20.55
C ASN A 924 41.29 29.58 -21.69
N VAL A 925 41.91 29.93 -22.83
CA VAL A 925 41.92 29.10 -24.05
C VAL A 925 43.36 28.71 -24.43
N PRO A 926 43.62 27.50 -24.95
CA PRO A 926 44.95 27.11 -25.41
C PRO A 926 45.52 28.11 -26.43
N ARG A 927 46.81 28.47 -26.28
CA ARG A 927 47.49 29.43 -27.17
C ARG A 927 47.39 29.06 -28.65
N ASP A 928 47.42 27.77 -28.97
CA ASP A 928 47.28 27.29 -30.35
C ASP A 928 45.91 27.68 -30.97
N ARG A 929 44.83 27.66 -30.18
CA ARG A 929 43.49 28.06 -30.63
C ARG A 929 43.38 29.59 -30.77
N GLN A 930 44.05 30.36 -29.90
CA GLN A 930 44.15 31.83 -30.06
C GLN A 930 44.95 32.22 -31.32
N ILE A 931 46.05 31.52 -31.61
CA ILE A 931 46.85 31.72 -32.82
C ILE A 931 46.04 31.35 -34.06
N ASP A 932 45.24 30.28 -34.03
CA ASP A 932 44.34 29.91 -35.12
C ASP A 932 43.29 31.01 -35.39
N TRP A 933 42.65 31.57 -34.35
CA TRP A 933 41.73 32.69 -34.50
C TRP A 933 42.38 33.94 -35.11
N LEU A 934 43.56 34.34 -34.63
CA LEU A 934 44.32 35.46 -35.21
C LEU A 934 44.73 35.21 -36.66
N THR A 935 45.08 33.96 -37.00
CA THR A 935 45.41 33.56 -38.37
C THR A 935 44.17 33.68 -39.27
N ARG A 936 43.00 33.19 -38.81
CA ARG A 936 41.72 33.34 -39.53
C ARG A 936 41.31 34.81 -39.66
N ALA A 937 41.49 35.63 -38.62
CA ALA A 937 41.23 37.06 -38.64
C ALA A 937 42.08 37.78 -39.70
N SER A 938 43.38 37.48 -39.77
CA SER A 938 44.31 38.05 -40.77
C SER A 938 43.91 37.66 -42.20
N VAL A 939 43.49 36.40 -42.43
CA VAL A 939 43.00 35.92 -43.73
C VAL A 939 41.72 36.64 -44.14
N CYS A 940 40.76 36.79 -43.23
CA CYS A 940 39.53 37.52 -43.48
C CYS A 940 39.80 39.01 -43.78
N ALA A 941 40.65 39.69 -43.00
CA ALA A 941 41.00 41.09 -43.21
C ALA A 941 41.62 41.35 -44.60
N LYS A 942 42.46 40.42 -45.10
CA LYS A 942 43.04 40.47 -46.45
C LYS A 942 42.03 40.22 -47.57
N SER A 943 40.93 39.53 -47.25
CA SER A 943 39.87 39.17 -48.20
C SER A 943 38.84 40.28 -48.38
N VAL A 944 38.91 41.38 -47.61
CA VAL A 944 38.02 42.54 -47.75
C VAL A 944 38.41 43.38 -48.98
N SER A 945 37.57 43.34 -50.01
CA SER A 945 37.79 44.03 -51.30
C SER A 945 37.27 45.49 -51.33
N SER A 946 36.56 45.94 -50.29
CA SER A 946 35.96 47.28 -50.23
C SER A 946 37.01 48.38 -49.98
N ALA A 947 37.17 49.30 -50.94
CA ALA A 947 38.14 50.40 -50.88
C ALA A 947 37.92 51.36 -49.68
N ALA A 948 36.67 51.50 -49.20
CA ALA A 948 36.36 52.36 -48.06
C ALA A 948 36.89 51.80 -46.72
N LYS A 949 37.12 50.49 -46.62
CA LYS A 949 37.46 49.80 -45.37
C LYS A 949 38.88 49.20 -45.36
N GLN A 950 39.61 49.32 -46.47
CA GLN A 950 40.99 48.83 -46.60
C GLN A 950 41.94 49.44 -45.56
N PHE A 951 41.77 50.73 -45.22
CA PHE A 951 42.62 51.39 -44.22
C PHE A 951 42.40 50.85 -42.80
N GLU A 952 41.13 50.61 -42.42
CA GLU A 952 40.77 50.02 -41.13
C GLU A 952 41.26 48.57 -41.04
N MET A 953 41.08 47.77 -42.11
CA MET A 953 41.57 46.39 -42.17
C MET A 953 43.10 46.29 -42.13
N LEU A 954 43.84 47.23 -42.76
CA LEU A 954 45.30 47.31 -42.63
C LEU A 954 45.75 47.63 -41.20
N THR A 955 44.96 48.41 -40.45
CA THR A 955 45.24 48.75 -39.06
C THR A 955 44.99 47.55 -38.15
N LEU A 956 43.84 46.88 -38.32
CA LEU A 956 43.52 45.63 -37.62
C LEU A 956 44.57 44.54 -37.93
N GLN A 957 45.04 44.44 -39.17
CA GLN A 957 46.07 43.48 -39.56
C GLN A 957 47.40 43.73 -38.83
N LYS A 958 47.84 44.98 -38.68
CA LYS A 958 49.04 45.32 -37.89
C LYS A 958 48.89 44.95 -36.41
N GLN A 959 47.70 45.14 -35.85
CA GLN A 959 47.39 44.74 -34.47
C GLN A 959 47.44 43.21 -34.32
N ILE A 960 46.81 42.48 -35.25
CA ILE A 960 46.83 41.01 -35.31
C ILE A 960 48.27 40.47 -35.44
N ASP A 961 49.09 41.05 -36.32
CA ASP A 961 50.48 40.63 -36.52
C ASP A 961 51.32 40.86 -35.24
N THR A 962 51.08 41.95 -34.52
CA THR A 962 51.73 42.25 -33.23
C THR A 962 51.33 41.21 -32.17
N MET A 963 50.03 40.94 -32.02
CA MET A 963 49.52 39.93 -31.08
C MET A 963 50.03 38.51 -31.41
N MET A 964 50.13 38.15 -32.69
CA MET A 964 50.70 36.87 -33.11
C MET A 964 52.20 36.77 -32.76
N THR A 965 52.97 37.85 -32.86
CA THR A 965 54.39 37.85 -32.46
C THR A 965 54.57 37.73 -30.95
N GLU A 966 53.70 38.36 -30.15
CA GLU A 966 53.73 38.25 -28.68
C GLU A 966 53.37 36.83 -28.21
N LEU A 967 52.34 36.22 -28.80
CA LEU A 967 51.92 34.85 -28.47
C LEU A 967 52.93 33.78 -28.90
N ARG A 968 53.66 33.99 -30.01
CA ARG A 968 54.72 33.08 -30.50
C ARG A 968 56.08 33.31 -29.82
N GLY A 969 56.35 34.52 -29.32
CA GLY A 969 57.62 34.90 -28.67
C GLY A 969 57.73 34.47 -27.20
N LEU A 970 56.65 33.96 -26.60
CA LEU A 970 56.58 33.43 -25.23
C LEU A 970 56.75 31.89 -25.17
N SER A 971 57.48 31.32 -26.13
CA SER A 971 57.85 29.88 -26.20
C SER A 971 58.92 29.49 -25.20
#